data_AF-A0A3D4CUT6-F1
#
_entry.id   AF-A0A3D4CUT6-F1
#
_cell.length_a   1.000
_cell.length_b   1.000
_cell.length_c   1.000
_cell.angle_alpha   90.00
_cell.angle_beta   90.00
_cell.angle_gamma   90.00
#
_symmetry.space_group_name_H-M   'P 1'
#
loop_
_entity.id
_entity.type
_entity.pdbx_description
1 polymer ?
#
loop_
_entity_poly.entity_id
_entity_poly.type
_entity_poly.pdbx_seq_one_letter_code
_entity_poly.pdbx_strand_id
1 'polypeptide(L)'
;AGWDERTEWLVKKALDSADAEASLSRVLCEMRLWGQDSTLEIEMDAVPGIEELRQRFIDRYRMLYGYAPPAGREVELAALRVVAKAPDKDLPLEEFGPALSADEVRISQDAFRTCVIEIGWDSSEGSRGGLCLTRPSCVDGNRVKDSGSWSAEIESELFRCRFEGLVEEMGELLRRTAMSPNIKERLDFSCALLDAEGRLVVNAPHIPVHLGAIGLCVRKVSEGRQWKAGDMVVVNHPAFGGSHLPDVTVISPVYAGGQLMGFVANRAHHAEIGGLAPGSMPAEAHCLEEEGVVIAPTLLFDAGKSCLQAVEDLFKTSRYPSRMLGDNLADLAAQAAANHHGVRALQELAQGSSREVVLRNMAALGYHAAEVLRSKLLPLAGHQWQGEDLLDDGTSVRAHLRCSKRGLLVDFSGSGPAHDGNLNATEAIVRSAVLYVLRALVGDDLPLNEALLDDVRIKIPEGVLNPLFPEEPSACPAVVGGNVETSQRVVDVLLGALGLQANSQGTMNNFLFGNDEFAYYETIGGGSGAGPGWNGMSGTHVHMSNTAITDPEILERRFPVRLWEFSLRQGSGGKGSWEGGCGLVREVEFLKRMTVSFLTQRRECGPHGREGGKAGLPGLQTILRRDGSIEELPGICSFTAEPDERVRILTPGGGGWGSPRV
;
A
#
# COMPACT_ATOMS: atom_id res chain seq x y z
N ALA A 1 -19.56 34.76 -0.16
CA ALA A 1 -20.29 35.99 0.23
C ALA A 1 -20.27 36.11 1.76
N GLY A 2 -20.04 37.30 2.30
CA GLY A 2 -19.94 37.54 3.76
C GLY A 2 -18.63 37.09 4.41
N TRP A 3 -17.53 37.01 3.64
CA TRP A 3 -16.20 36.65 4.19
C TRP A 3 -15.72 37.70 5.19
N ASP A 4 -15.68 38.95 4.75
CA ASP A 4 -15.22 40.07 5.59
C ASP A 4 -16.03 40.15 6.89
N GLU A 5 -17.36 40.17 6.81
CA GLU A 5 -18.25 40.19 8.00
C GLU A 5 -18.01 39.00 8.95
N ARG A 6 -17.85 37.78 8.44
CA ARG A 6 -17.61 36.59 9.28
C ARG A 6 -16.23 36.61 9.91
N THR A 7 -15.21 37.02 9.18
CA THR A 7 -13.84 37.10 9.68
C THR A 7 -13.68 38.21 10.69
N GLU A 8 -14.25 39.39 10.46
CA GLU A 8 -14.31 40.50 11.42
C GLU A 8 -15.03 40.05 12.71
N TRP A 9 -16.16 39.37 12.58
CA TRP A 9 -16.87 38.82 13.73
C TRP A 9 -16.04 37.79 14.50
N LEU A 10 -15.34 36.87 13.81
CA LEU A 10 -14.47 35.87 14.44
C LEU A 10 -13.27 36.51 15.14
N VAL A 11 -12.61 37.48 14.50
CA VAL A 11 -11.48 38.23 15.08
C VAL A 11 -11.95 38.96 16.33
N LYS A 12 -13.07 39.69 16.23
CA LYS A 12 -13.64 40.39 17.38
C LYS A 12 -13.97 39.42 18.51
N LYS A 13 -14.64 38.30 18.22
CA LYS A 13 -14.98 37.29 19.22
C LYS A 13 -13.72 36.70 19.89
N ALA A 14 -12.67 36.44 19.12
CA ALA A 14 -11.40 35.93 19.65
C ALA A 14 -10.71 36.95 20.57
N LEU A 15 -10.66 38.22 20.17
CA LEU A 15 -10.11 39.31 20.98
C LEU A 15 -10.95 39.56 22.24
N ASP A 16 -12.27 39.61 22.12
CA ASP A 16 -13.21 39.81 23.25
C ASP A 16 -13.17 38.65 24.26
N SER A 17 -12.81 37.43 23.80
CA SER A 17 -12.63 36.27 24.67
C SER A 17 -11.28 36.23 25.41
N ALA A 18 -10.36 37.10 25.02
CA ALA A 18 -9.05 37.26 25.64
C ALA A 18 -8.98 38.58 26.43
N ASP A 19 -7.98 38.73 27.29
CA ASP A 19 -7.84 39.92 28.14
C ASP A 19 -7.67 41.22 27.34
N ALA A 20 -7.80 42.37 28.02
CA ALA A 20 -7.82 43.71 27.41
C ALA A 20 -6.58 44.08 26.55
N GLU A 21 -5.49 43.31 26.61
CA GLU A 21 -4.28 43.47 25.78
C GLU A 21 -4.15 42.39 24.68
N ALA A 22 -5.25 41.74 24.31
CA ALA A 22 -5.25 40.73 23.27
C ALA A 22 -4.89 41.30 21.89
N SER A 23 -4.10 40.54 21.14
CA SER A 23 -3.73 40.80 19.76
C SER A 23 -3.95 39.55 18.91
N LEU A 24 -4.20 39.74 17.62
CA LEU A 24 -4.26 38.62 16.69
C LEU A 24 -2.88 37.95 16.63
N SER A 25 -2.83 36.63 16.84
CA SER A 25 -1.60 35.86 16.71
C SER A 25 -1.49 35.19 15.35
N ARG A 26 -2.55 34.49 14.93
CA ARG A 26 -2.59 33.72 13.69
C ARG A 26 -4.01 33.36 13.28
N VAL A 27 -4.18 33.08 12.01
CA VAL A 27 -5.39 32.59 11.37
C VAL A 27 -5.05 31.28 10.68
N LEU A 28 -5.81 30.24 10.97
CA LEU A 28 -5.66 28.90 10.40
C LEU A 28 -6.86 28.65 9.49
N CYS A 29 -6.59 28.43 8.21
CA CYS A 29 -7.60 28.08 7.22
C CYS A 29 -7.41 26.62 6.80
N GLU A 30 -8.39 25.77 7.10
CA GLU A 30 -8.43 24.39 6.62
C GLU A 30 -9.19 24.34 5.30
N MET A 31 -8.49 24.06 4.21
CA MET A 31 -9.02 24.15 2.84
C MET A 31 -8.83 22.84 2.08
N ARG A 32 -9.74 22.50 1.17
CA ARG A 32 -9.67 21.26 0.38
C ARG A 32 -10.33 21.45 -0.97
N LEU A 33 -10.07 20.56 -1.92
CA LEU A 33 -10.89 20.49 -3.14
C LEU A 33 -12.26 19.90 -2.83
N TRP A 34 -13.32 20.35 -3.50
CA TRP A 34 -14.64 19.77 -3.32
C TRP A 34 -14.63 18.27 -3.65
N GLY A 35 -15.03 17.45 -2.67
CA GLY A 35 -14.96 15.99 -2.71
C GLY A 35 -13.69 15.39 -2.10
N GLN A 36 -12.72 16.19 -1.69
CA GLN A 36 -11.54 15.76 -0.94
C GLN A 36 -11.87 15.75 0.54
N ASP A 37 -11.65 14.66 1.28
CA ASP A 37 -11.95 14.69 2.73
C ASP A 37 -10.85 15.38 3.54
N SER A 38 -9.60 15.35 3.05
CA SER A 38 -8.43 15.87 3.74
C SER A 38 -8.23 17.36 3.47
N THR A 39 -7.95 18.13 4.51
CA THR A 39 -7.70 19.57 4.41
C THR A 39 -6.20 19.88 4.39
N LEU A 40 -5.82 20.84 3.58
CA LEU A 40 -4.57 21.57 3.70
C LEU A 40 -4.78 22.73 4.67
N GLU A 41 -3.97 22.77 5.73
CA GLU A 41 -3.93 23.91 6.63
C GLU A 41 -3.03 25.01 6.05
N ILE A 42 -3.55 26.24 6.04
CA ILE A 42 -2.84 27.45 5.67
C ILE A 42 -2.80 28.36 6.88
N GLU A 43 -1.60 28.56 7.42
CA GLU A 43 -1.34 29.45 8.55
C GLU A 43 -0.93 30.84 8.06
N MET A 44 -1.54 31.87 8.66
CA MET A 44 -1.34 33.27 8.30
C MET A 44 -1.35 34.18 9.53
N ASP A 45 -0.58 35.26 9.50
CA ASP A 45 -0.48 36.21 10.62
C ASP A 45 -1.65 37.22 10.68
N ALA A 46 -2.42 37.32 9.59
CA ALA A 46 -3.57 38.21 9.46
C ALA A 46 -4.70 37.53 8.67
N VAL A 47 -5.91 38.09 8.75
CA VAL A 47 -7.04 37.63 7.94
C VAL A 47 -6.75 37.91 6.46
N PRO A 48 -6.65 36.88 5.60
CA PRO A 48 -6.40 37.09 4.18
C PRO A 48 -7.64 37.58 3.45
N GLY A 49 -7.42 38.26 2.33
CA GLY A 49 -8.44 38.36 1.29
C GLY A 49 -8.67 37.00 0.64
N ILE A 50 -9.89 36.76 0.12
CA ILE A 50 -10.26 35.49 -0.54
C ILE A 50 -9.25 35.09 -1.63
N GLU A 51 -8.77 36.04 -2.43
CA GLU A 51 -7.86 35.73 -3.54
C GLU A 51 -6.46 35.37 -3.07
N GLU A 52 -5.95 36.02 -2.01
CA GLU A 52 -4.68 35.64 -1.38
C GLU A 52 -4.78 34.23 -0.79
N LEU A 53 -5.88 33.95 -0.10
CA LEU A 53 -6.13 32.64 0.50
C LEU A 53 -6.18 31.54 -0.57
N ARG A 54 -6.84 31.82 -1.70
CA ARG A 54 -6.88 30.92 -2.87
C ARG A 54 -5.50 30.69 -3.45
N GLN A 55 -4.70 31.74 -3.61
CA GLN A 55 -3.34 31.62 -4.14
C GLN A 55 -2.43 30.82 -3.20
N ARG A 56 -2.50 31.06 -1.88
CA ARG A 56 -1.77 30.29 -0.87
C ARG A 56 -2.16 28.82 -0.89
N PHE A 57 -3.44 28.52 -1.09
CA PHE A 57 -3.92 27.15 -1.26
C PHE A 57 -3.27 26.50 -2.50
N ILE A 58 -3.29 27.20 -3.64
CA ILE A 58 -2.67 26.72 -4.89
C ILE A 58 -1.16 26.49 -4.71
N ASP A 59 -0.45 27.39 -4.02
CA ASP A 59 0.99 27.27 -3.81
C ASP A 59 1.33 26.14 -2.83
N ARG A 60 0.55 25.99 -1.76
CA ARG A 60 0.67 24.86 -0.84
C ARG A 60 0.36 23.54 -1.53
N TYR A 61 -0.66 23.52 -2.38
CA TYR A 61 -1.02 22.38 -3.21
C TYR A 61 0.13 22.03 -4.17
N ARG A 62 0.67 22.99 -4.93
CA ARG A 62 1.83 22.77 -5.81
C ARG A 62 3.05 22.26 -5.07
N MET A 63 3.32 22.79 -3.88
CA MET A 63 4.44 22.35 -3.05
C MET A 63 4.29 20.87 -2.65
N LEU A 64 3.07 20.45 -2.32
CA LEU A 64 2.80 19.09 -1.87
C LEU A 64 2.70 18.10 -3.04
N TYR A 65 1.99 18.48 -4.10
CA TYR A 65 1.61 17.59 -5.21
C TYR A 65 2.48 17.74 -6.46
N GLY A 66 3.31 18.78 -6.54
CA GLY A 66 4.20 19.02 -7.70
C GLY A 66 3.52 19.67 -8.92
N TYR A 67 2.22 19.96 -8.87
CA TYR A 67 1.48 20.61 -9.95
C TYR A 67 0.25 21.41 -9.43
N ALA A 68 -0.44 22.15 -10.32
CA ALA A 68 -1.57 23.01 -9.94
C ALA A 68 -2.87 22.21 -9.70
N PRO A 69 -3.80 22.65 -8.83
CA PRO A 69 -5.07 21.97 -8.65
C PRO A 69 -5.81 21.69 -9.98
N PRO A 70 -6.53 20.54 -10.11
CA PRO A 70 -7.26 20.20 -11.33
C PRO A 70 -8.24 21.29 -11.77
N ALA A 71 -8.29 21.57 -13.07
CA ALA A 71 -9.22 22.55 -13.64
C ALA A 71 -10.67 22.11 -13.41
N GLY A 72 -11.52 23.03 -12.93
CA GLY A 72 -12.96 22.78 -12.74
C GLY A 72 -13.37 22.22 -11.38
N ARG A 73 -12.44 22.00 -10.44
CA ARG A 73 -12.76 21.64 -9.05
C ARG A 73 -12.84 22.90 -8.18
N GLU A 74 -13.92 23.04 -7.42
CA GLU A 74 -14.08 24.13 -6.46
C GLU A 74 -13.18 23.92 -5.23
N VAL A 75 -12.70 25.02 -4.65
CA VAL A 75 -11.94 24.98 -3.39
C VAL A 75 -12.92 25.30 -2.25
N GLU A 76 -13.02 24.38 -1.31
CA GLU A 76 -13.86 24.48 -0.12
C GLU A 76 -13.01 24.92 1.09
N LEU A 77 -13.50 25.90 1.85
CA LEU A 77 -12.98 26.22 3.17
C LEU A 77 -13.77 25.39 4.20
N ALA A 78 -13.15 24.32 4.69
CA ALA A 78 -13.75 23.40 5.64
C ALA A 78 -13.82 23.98 7.06
N ALA A 79 -12.78 24.69 7.48
CA ALA A 79 -12.75 25.38 8.76
C ALA A 79 -11.89 26.65 8.73
N LEU A 80 -12.25 27.60 9.59
CA LEU A 80 -11.50 28.82 9.84
C LEU A 80 -11.35 28.99 11.35
N ARG A 81 -10.11 29.13 11.83
CA ARG A 81 -9.80 29.37 13.24
C ARG A 81 -8.99 30.66 13.36
N VAL A 82 -9.38 31.51 14.30
CA VAL A 82 -8.67 32.73 14.64
C VAL A 82 -8.12 32.59 16.04
N VAL A 83 -6.81 32.82 16.19
CA VAL A 83 -6.11 32.71 17.47
C VAL A 83 -5.70 34.10 17.91
N ALA A 84 -6.31 34.58 19.01
CA ALA A 84 -5.85 35.75 19.72
C ALA A 84 -4.88 35.33 20.83
N LYS A 85 -3.89 36.19 21.12
CA LYS A 85 -2.98 36.04 22.25
C LYS A 85 -3.06 37.29 23.11
N ALA A 86 -3.14 37.14 24.42
CA ALA A 86 -2.92 38.21 25.37
C ALA A 86 -1.61 37.91 26.13
N PRO A 87 -0.80 38.93 26.44
CA PRO A 87 0.34 38.74 27.32
C PRO A 87 -0.15 38.39 28.72
N ASP A 88 0.27 37.24 29.23
CA ASP A 88 0.09 36.91 30.63
C ASP A 88 1.28 37.49 31.41
N LYS A 89 1.01 38.57 32.17
CA LYS A 89 2.02 39.30 32.95
C LYS A 89 2.37 38.61 34.26
N ASP A 90 1.52 37.68 34.71
CA ASP A 90 1.68 36.96 35.97
C ASP A 90 2.31 35.57 35.76
N LEU A 91 2.52 35.16 34.51
CA LEU A 91 3.23 33.94 34.14
C LEU A 91 4.70 34.07 34.59
N PRO A 92 5.13 33.36 35.65
CA PRO A 92 6.49 33.46 36.14
C PRO A 92 7.42 32.85 35.11
N LEU A 93 8.24 33.68 34.47
CA LEU A 93 9.25 33.21 33.53
C LEU A 93 10.28 32.37 34.28
N GLU A 94 10.81 31.37 33.59
CA GLU A 94 11.91 30.59 34.12
C GLU A 94 13.20 31.41 34.03
N GLU A 95 13.86 31.58 35.18
CA GLU A 95 15.14 32.26 35.26
C GLU A 95 16.24 31.21 35.31
N PHE A 96 17.13 31.25 34.33
CA PHE A 96 18.23 30.31 34.22
C PHE A 96 19.46 30.85 34.97
N GLY A 97 20.04 30.00 35.81
CA GLY A 97 21.27 30.30 36.52
C GLY A 97 22.50 30.42 35.60
N PRO A 98 23.70 30.54 36.16
CA PRO A 98 24.92 30.53 35.36
C PRO A 98 25.06 29.20 34.59
N ALA A 99 25.43 29.28 33.32
CA ALA A 99 25.66 28.10 32.51
C ALA A 99 26.92 27.36 32.96
N LEU A 100 26.80 26.04 33.10
CA LEU A 100 27.88 25.12 33.45
C LEU A 100 28.29 24.36 32.19
N SER A 101 29.52 24.55 31.73
CA SER A 101 30.10 23.75 30.65
C SER A 101 30.21 22.29 31.09
N ALA A 102 29.73 21.38 30.24
CA ALA A 102 29.95 19.96 30.40
C ALA A 102 31.29 19.58 29.74
N ASP A 103 32.34 19.49 30.56
CA ASP A 103 33.66 18.97 30.15
C ASP A 103 33.71 17.43 30.16
N GLU A 104 32.68 16.80 30.73
CA GLU A 104 32.40 15.36 30.73
C GLU A 104 30.89 15.13 30.59
N VAL A 105 30.45 13.92 30.22
CA VAL A 105 29.01 13.60 30.13
C VAL A 105 28.39 13.71 31.52
N ARG A 106 27.39 14.58 31.68
CA ARG A 106 26.67 14.76 32.94
C ARG A 106 25.26 14.20 32.82
N ILE A 107 24.78 13.58 33.89
CA ILE A 107 23.40 13.09 33.98
C ILE A 107 22.66 13.98 34.98
N SER A 108 21.66 14.70 34.49
CA SER A 108 20.70 15.42 35.32
C SER A 108 19.43 14.57 35.43
N GLN A 109 19.17 14.04 36.62
CA GLN A 109 18.06 13.13 36.87
C GLN A 109 17.14 13.69 37.95
N ASP A 110 15.83 13.63 37.70
CA ASP A 110 14.79 13.87 38.70
C ASP A 110 13.75 12.73 38.69
N ALA A 111 12.64 12.92 39.42
CA ALA A 111 11.60 11.90 39.55
C ALA A 111 10.88 11.54 38.22
N PHE A 112 11.02 12.36 37.18
CA PHE A 112 10.27 12.24 35.92
C PHE A 112 11.16 12.29 34.68
N ARG A 113 12.44 12.66 34.78
CA ARG A 113 13.38 12.68 33.64
C ARG A 113 14.77 12.19 34.01
N THR A 114 15.44 11.63 33.00
CA THR A 114 16.90 11.44 32.98
C THR A 114 17.43 12.16 31.75
N CYS A 115 18.07 13.30 31.94
CA CYS A 115 18.66 14.10 30.88
C CYS A 115 20.17 13.86 30.84
N VAL A 116 20.67 13.41 29.69
CA VAL A 116 22.10 13.25 29.44
C VAL A 116 22.60 14.53 28.75
N ILE A 117 23.54 15.22 29.39
CA ILE A 117 24.17 16.44 28.91
C ILE A 117 25.53 16.03 28.35
N GLU A 118 25.65 16.04 27.04
CA GLU A 118 26.87 15.65 26.32
C GLU A 118 27.98 16.69 26.47
N ILE A 119 29.22 16.26 26.21
CA ILE A 119 30.38 17.13 26.21
C ILE A 119 30.20 18.27 25.20
N GLY A 120 30.59 19.49 25.59
CA GLY A 120 30.51 20.67 24.74
C GLY A 120 29.12 21.33 24.69
N TRP A 121 28.19 20.86 25.51
CA TRP A 121 26.97 21.60 25.86
C TRP A 121 27.16 22.32 27.19
N ASP A 122 26.74 23.57 27.24
CA ASP A 122 26.55 24.29 28.48
C ASP A 122 25.12 24.02 28.97
N SER A 123 24.99 23.73 30.26
CA SER A 123 23.69 23.53 30.90
C SER A 123 23.42 24.58 31.96
N SER A 124 22.21 25.12 31.99
CA SER A 124 21.75 25.98 33.07
C SER A 124 20.42 25.48 33.62
N GLU A 125 20.35 25.30 34.93
CA GLU A 125 19.10 24.96 35.62
C GLU A 125 18.24 26.21 35.78
N GLY A 126 16.97 26.05 35.42
CA GLY A 126 15.95 27.06 35.59
C GLY A 126 15.38 27.05 37.00
N SER A 127 14.95 28.22 37.47
CA SER A 127 14.31 28.43 38.77
C SER A 127 13.04 27.60 38.99
N ARG A 128 12.51 26.94 37.95
CA ARG A 128 11.30 26.13 37.97
C ARG A 128 11.52 24.68 37.52
N GLY A 129 12.78 24.25 37.45
CA GLY A 129 13.14 22.86 37.13
C GLY A 129 13.34 22.58 35.63
N GLY A 130 13.16 23.56 34.75
CA GLY A 130 13.63 23.49 33.37
C GLY A 130 15.15 23.42 33.30
N LEU A 131 15.65 22.94 32.16
CA LEU A 131 17.07 22.83 31.89
C LEU A 131 17.33 23.47 30.52
N CYS A 132 18.07 24.57 30.49
CA CYS A 132 18.50 25.21 29.25
C CYS A 132 19.83 24.61 28.82
N LEU A 133 19.87 24.03 27.63
CA LEU A 133 21.10 23.52 27.03
C LEU A 133 21.51 24.44 25.88
N THR A 134 22.67 25.06 26.01
CA THR A 134 23.23 25.96 25.00
C THR A 134 24.55 25.39 24.51
N ARG A 135 24.74 25.33 23.20
CA ARG A 135 26.01 24.88 22.62
C ARG A 135 26.81 26.10 22.19
N PRO A 136 27.85 26.52 22.93
CA PRO A 136 28.65 27.69 22.57
C PRO A 136 29.45 27.35 21.29
N SER A 137 29.11 28.04 20.20
CA SER A 137 29.60 27.85 18.82
C SER A 137 29.06 26.61 18.08
N CYS A 138 28.38 26.88 16.97
CA CYS A 138 28.31 25.97 15.84
C CYS A 138 29.73 25.80 15.28
N VAL A 139 30.45 24.80 15.75
CA VAL A 139 31.63 24.32 15.05
C VAL A 139 31.14 23.86 13.68
N ASP A 140 31.49 24.62 12.64
CA ASP A 140 31.27 24.24 11.24
C ASP A 140 31.65 22.77 11.02
N GLY A 141 30.68 21.97 10.61
CA GLY A 141 30.90 20.75 9.81
C GLY A 141 31.57 19.54 10.47
N ASN A 142 32.12 19.62 11.68
CA ASN A 142 32.57 18.45 12.40
C ASN A 142 31.63 18.20 13.58
N ARG A 143 30.56 17.43 13.30
CA ARG A 143 29.93 16.60 14.32
C ARG A 143 31.05 16.00 15.16
N VAL A 144 30.96 16.19 16.47
CA VAL A 144 31.93 15.65 17.41
C VAL A 144 32.18 14.21 16.99
N LYS A 145 33.42 13.91 16.59
CA LYS A 145 33.90 12.53 16.47
C LYS A 145 34.07 12.02 17.90
N ASP A 146 32.99 11.98 18.68
CA ASP A 146 33.06 11.51 20.05
C ASP A 146 32.58 10.08 20.18
N SER A 147 33.56 9.30 20.64
CA SER A 147 33.44 8.35 21.74
C SER A 147 32.57 7.11 21.51
N GLY A 148 33.14 6.22 20.70
CA GLY A 148 32.70 4.83 20.54
C GLY A 148 31.82 4.67 19.31
N SER A 149 32.29 3.93 18.31
CA SER A 149 31.39 3.48 17.25
C SER A 149 30.21 2.80 17.93
N TRP A 150 28.99 3.22 17.59
CA TRP A 150 27.82 2.38 17.78
C TRP A 150 28.22 0.97 17.36
N SER A 151 27.86 -0.05 18.14
CA SER A 151 28.09 -1.40 17.65
C SER A 151 27.37 -1.54 16.31
N ALA A 152 27.91 -2.36 15.40
CA ALA A 152 27.34 -2.50 14.06
C ALA A 152 25.85 -2.90 14.12
N GLU A 153 25.47 -3.63 15.16
CA GLU A 153 24.11 -4.06 15.45
C GLU A 153 23.19 -2.86 15.76
N ILE A 154 23.60 -1.95 16.66
CA ILE A 154 22.76 -0.80 17.00
C ILE A 154 22.66 0.16 15.81
N GLU A 155 23.76 0.36 15.07
CA GLU A 155 23.73 1.18 13.86
C GLU A 155 22.76 0.60 12.81
N SER A 156 22.87 -0.70 12.53
CA SER A 156 21.99 -1.40 11.58
C SER A 156 20.52 -1.30 11.98
N GLU A 157 20.22 -1.44 13.27
CA GLU A 157 18.86 -1.35 13.80
C GLU A 157 18.29 0.06 13.69
N LEU A 158 19.09 1.10 13.98
CA LEU A 158 18.66 2.48 13.77
C LEU A 158 18.37 2.77 12.30
N PHE A 159 19.20 2.26 11.39
CA PHE A 159 18.95 2.43 9.95
C PHE A 159 17.73 1.64 9.47
N ARG A 160 17.51 0.42 9.99
CA ARG A 160 16.27 -0.34 9.77
C ARG A 160 15.04 0.51 10.07
N CYS A 161 14.95 1.04 11.29
CA CYS A 161 13.84 1.88 11.72
C CYS A 161 13.70 3.17 10.89
N ARG A 162 14.81 3.79 10.48
CA ARG A 162 14.78 5.00 9.63
C ARG A 162 14.28 4.70 8.22
N PHE A 163 14.66 3.57 7.64
CA PHE A 163 14.18 3.16 6.32
C PHE A 163 12.70 2.77 6.37
N GLU A 164 12.28 2.03 7.39
CA GLU A 164 10.87 1.71 7.63
C GLU A 164 10.03 2.98 7.82
N GLY A 165 10.47 3.88 8.72
CA GLY A 165 9.79 5.15 8.96
C GLY A 165 9.67 6.00 7.70
N LEU A 166 10.72 6.08 6.87
CA LEU A 166 10.66 6.78 5.58
C LEU A 166 9.54 6.25 4.69
N VAL A 167 9.43 4.92 4.57
CA VAL A 167 8.45 4.28 3.67
C VAL A 167 7.03 4.34 4.26
N GLU A 168 6.90 4.26 5.58
CA GLU A 168 5.63 4.47 6.29
C GLU A 168 5.12 5.91 6.13
N GLU A 169 5.99 6.91 6.24
CA GLU A 169 5.64 8.31 6.00
C GLU A 169 5.20 8.55 4.56
N MET A 170 5.86 7.92 3.57
CA MET A 170 5.41 7.95 2.18
C MET A 170 3.99 7.37 2.06
N GLY A 171 3.73 6.24 2.72
CA GLY A 171 2.43 5.57 2.70
C GLY A 171 1.32 6.41 3.34
N GLU A 172 1.59 7.02 4.49
CA GLU A 172 0.63 7.90 5.16
C GLU A 172 0.36 9.17 4.35
N LEU A 173 1.39 9.73 3.70
CA LEU A 173 1.21 10.85 2.79
C LEU A 173 0.32 10.46 1.59
N LEU A 174 0.59 9.32 0.96
CA LEU A 174 -0.23 8.78 -0.14
C LEU A 174 -1.69 8.61 0.31
N ARG A 175 -1.93 7.94 1.44
CA ARG A 175 -3.26 7.70 2.00
C ARG A 175 -4.02 9.00 2.26
N ARG A 176 -3.37 10.00 2.89
CA ARG A 176 -4.01 11.27 3.22
C ARG A 176 -4.32 12.12 2.00
N THR A 177 -3.51 12.01 0.95
CA THR A 177 -3.59 12.88 -0.22
C THR A 177 -4.42 12.28 -1.36
N ALA A 178 -4.60 10.96 -1.38
CA ALA A 178 -5.44 10.26 -2.35
C ALA A 178 -6.92 10.63 -2.22
N MET A 179 -7.62 10.55 -3.35
CA MET A 179 -9.05 10.85 -3.46
C MET A 179 -9.89 9.58 -3.53
N SER A 180 -9.35 8.52 -4.16
CA SER A 180 -10.08 7.28 -4.30
C SER A 180 -10.29 6.57 -2.95
N PRO A 181 -11.49 6.01 -2.71
CA PRO A 181 -11.73 5.18 -1.54
C PRO A 181 -10.78 3.98 -1.45
N ASN A 182 -10.27 3.51 -2.60
CA ASN A 182 -9.44 2.31 -2.66
C ASN A 182 -8.06 2.52 -2.02
N ILE A 183 -7.43 3.66 -2.29
CA ILE A 183 -6.16 4.01 -1.64
C ILE A 183 -6.42 4.48 -0.21
N LYS A 184 -7.41 5.36 -0.02
CA LYS A 184 -7.61 6.07 1.23
C LYS A 184 -8.19 5.23 2.36
N GLU A 185 -9.27 4.50 2.07
CA GLU A 185 -10.01 3.73 3.07
C GLU A 185 -9.56 2.27 3.08
N ARG A 186 -9.41 1.67 1.88
CA ARG A 186 -9.05 0.26 1.76
C ARG A 186 -7.56 -0.03 1.87
N LEU A 187 -6.70 0.99 1.83
CA LEU A 187 -5.24 0.87 1.95
C LEU A 187 -4.61 -0.02 0.86
N ASP A 188 -5.18 0.00 -0.35
CA ASP A 188 -4.71 -0.81 -1.47
C ASP A 188 -3.56 -0.12 -2.22
N PHE A 189 -2.43 0.01 -1.53
CA PHE A 189 -1.20 0.58 -2.06
C PHE A 189 0.01 0.02 -1.33
N SER A 190 1.22 0.23 -1.84
CA SER A 190 2.46 -0.01 -1.10
C SER A 190 3.52 0.99 -1.52
N CYS A 191 4.31 1.46 -0.55
CA CYS A 191 5.50 2.26 -0.78
C CYS A 191 6.74 1.39 -0.54
N ALA A 192 7.83 1.72 -1.23
CA ALA A 192 9.07 0.94 -1.20
C ALA A 192 10.31 1.83 -1.36
N LEU A 193 11.37 1.43 -0.66
CA LEU A 193 12.73 1.90 -0.83
C LEU A 193 13.56 0.80 -1.49
N LEU A 194 14.29 1.17 -2.55
CA LEU A 194 15.11 0.27 -3.33
C LEU A 194 16.55 0.76 -3.43
N ASP A 195 17.49 -0.17 -3.56
CA ASP A 195 18.91 0.12 -3.80
C ASP A 195 19.17 0.63 -5.24
N ALA A 196 20.42 0.98 -5.56
CA ALA A 196 20.79 1.51 -6.86
C ALA A 196 20.60 0.50 -8.01
N GLU A 197 20.56 -0.79 -7.69
CA GLU A 197 20.29 -1.90 -8.58
C GLU A 197 18.79 -2.19 -8.71
N GLY A 198 17.93 -1.45 -8.00
CA GLY A 198 16.48 -1.62 -8.02
C GLY A 198 16.00 -2.86 -7.28
N ARG A 199 16.74 -3.36 -6.28
CA ARG A 199 16.28 -4.41 -5.37
C ARG A 199 15.56 -3.81 -4.17
N LEU A 200 14.50 -4.46 -3.72
CA LEU A 200 13.73 -4.00 -2.57
C LEU A 200 14.57 -4.07 -1.28
N VAL A 201 14.75 -2.93 -0.62
CA VAL A 201 15.43 -2.81 0.68
C VAL A 201 14.41 -2.92 1.82
N VAL A 202 13.34 -2.12 1.75
CA VAL A 202 12.22 -2.12 2.72
C VAL A 202 10.94 -1.69 1.99
N ASN A 203 9.79 -2.26 2.36
CA ASN A 203 8.46 -1.75 2.00
C ASN A 203 7.57 -1.56 3.23
N ALA A 204 6.59 -0.66 3.14
CA ALA A 204 5.52 -0.58 4.13
C ALA A 204 4.60 -1.81 4.00
N PRO A 205 4.16 -2.41 5.13
CA PRO A 205 3.39 -3.64 5.13
C PRO A 205 1.92 -3.33 4.78
N HIS A 206 1.59 -3.36 3.50
CA HIS A 206 0.22 -3.14 3.06
C HIS A 206 -0.29 -4.31 2.23
N ILE A 207 0.27 -4.58 1.04
CA ILE A 207 -0.28 -5.60 0.12
C ILE A 207 0.82 -6.59 -0.32
N PRO A 208 0.76 -7.88 0.08
CA PRO A 208 1.82 -8.85 -0.21
C PRO A 208 2.10 -9.11 -1.70
N VAL A 209 1.12 -8.92 -2.60
CA VAL A 209 1.34 -9.07 -4.05
C VAL A 209 2.34 -8.06 -4.62
N HIS A 210 2.58 -6.94 -3.92
CA HIS A 210 3.55 -5.92 -4.35
C HIS A 210 5.01 -6.30 -4.03
N LEU A 211 5.26 -7.21 -3.08
CA LEU A 211 6.58 -7.46 -2.49
C LEU A 211 7.66 -7.86 -3.50
N GLY A 212 7.37 -8.84 -4.35
CA GLY A 212 8.27 -9.30 -5.41
C GLY A 212 8.13 -8.53 -6.72
N ALA A 213 7.10 -7.68 -6.83
CA ALA A 213 6.74 -7.03 -8.08
C ALA A 213 7.37 -5.64 -8.24
N ILE A 214 7.48 -4.83 -7.18
CA ILE A 214 8.02 -3.47 -7.28
C ILE A 214 9.51 -3.48 -7.67
N GLY A 215 10.34 -4.35 -7.06
CA GLY A 215 11.76 -4.47 -7.42
C GLY A 215 11.99 -4.90 -8.87
N LEU A 216 11.24 -5.91 -9.32
CA LEU A 216 11.28 -6.33 -10.72
C LEU A 216 10.84 -5.20 -11.67
N CYS A 217 9.82 -4.43 -11.27
CA CYS A 217 9.33 -3.29 -12.04
C CYS A 217 10.40 -2.21 -12.20
N VAL A 218 11.05 -1.80 -11.10
CA VAL A 218 12.14 -0.81 -11.14
C VAL A 218 13.28 -1.27 -12.04
N ARG A 219 13.69 -2.54 -11.95
CA ARG A 219 14.75 -3.08 -12.82
C ARG A 219 14.36 -3.07 -14.29
N LYS A 220 13.19 -3.60 -14.65
CA LYS A 220 12.72 -3.64 -16.05
C LYS A 220 12.53 -2.24 -16.64
N VAL A 221 12.01 -1.28 -15.87
CA VAL A 221 11.88 0.12 -16.31
C VAL A 221 13.23 0.81 -16.46
N SER A 222 14.23 0.37 -15.69
CA SER A 222 15.60 0.91 -15.73
C SER A 222 16.46 0.31 -16.84
N GLU A 223 16.05 -0.81 -17.46
CA GLU A 223 16.79 -1.45 -18.54
C GLU A 223 16.97 -0.46 -19.73
N GLY A 224 18.23 -0.16 -20.05
CA GLY A 224 18.58 0.80 -21.11
C GLY A 224 18.22 2.26 -20.82
N ARG A 225 17.69 2.59 -19.64
CA ARG A 225 17.29 3.95 -19.26
C ARG A 225 18.41 4.69 -18.53
N GLN A 226 18.63 5.94 -18.91
CA GLN A 226 19.46 6.87 -18.16
C GLN A 226 18.55 7.76 -17.29
N TRP A 227 18.63 7.57 -15.99
CA TRP A 227 17.90 8.37 -15.01
C TRP A 227 18.55 9.74 -14.79
N LYS A 228 17.74 10.74 -14.50
CA LYS A 228 18.16 12.07 -14.03
C LYS A 228 17.51 12.39 -12.68
N ALA A 229 18.15 13.28 -11.92
CA ALA A 229 17.54 13.81 -10.72
C ALA A 229 16.25 14.57 -11.07
N GLY A 230 15.16 14.26 -10.35
CA GLY A 230 13.84 14.84 -10.59
C GLY A 230 13.00 14.12 -11.65
N ASP A 231 13.51 13.05 -12.27
CA ASP A 231 12.66 12.18 -13.09
C ASP A 231 11.62 11.47 -12.24
N MET A 232 10.46 11.19 -12.82
CA MET A 232 9.45 10.31 -12.23
C MET A 232 8.75 9.57 -13.36
N VAL A 233 8.65 8.25 -13.26
CA VAL A 233 8.06 7.39 -14.30
C VAL A 233 6.83 6.70 -13.75
N VAL A 234 5.76 6.68 -14.54
CA VAL A 234 4.53 5.92 -14.29
C VAL A 234 4.46 4.69 -15.22
N VAL A 235 3.99 3.56 -14.69
CA VAL A 235 3.83 2.30 -15.43
C VAL A 235 2.80 1.39 -14.75
N ASN A 236 1.98 0.69 -15.53
CA ASN A 236 1.16 -0.43 -15.05
C ASN A 236 1.32 -1.70 -15.92
N HIS A 237 1.97 -1.59 -17.07
CA HIS A 237 2.03 -2.68 -18.04
C HIS A 237 2.81 -3.89 -17.47
N PRO A 238 2.21 -5.11 -17.48
CA PRO A 238 2.82 -6.34 -16.98
C PRO A 238 4.20 -6.70 -17.54
N ALA A 239 4.47 -6.38 -18.81
CA ALA A 239 5.78 -6.62 -19.44
C ALA A 239 6.93 -5.99 -18.64
N PHE A 240 6.65 -4.86 -17.97
CA PHE A 240 7.60 -4.08 -17.17
C PHE A 240 7.44 -4.31 -15.67
N GLY A 241 6.86 -5.43 -15.23
CA GLY A 241 6.72 -5.77 -13.81
C GLY A 241 5.44 -5.27 -13.12
N GLY A 242 4.44 -4.83 -13.90
CA GLY A 242 3.07 -4.63 -13.41
C GLY A 242 2.43 -5.94 -12.95
N SER A 243 1.58 -5.89 -11.92
CA SER A 243 0.76 -7.02 -11.45
C SER A 243 -0.47 -7.19 -12.34
N HIS A 244 -1.25 -6.12 -12.46
CA HIS A 244 -2.38 -5.95 -13.38
C HIS A 244 -2.54 -4.45 -13.69
N LEU A 245 -3.44 -4.06 -14.59
CA LEU A 245 -3.55 -2.65 -15.02
C LEU A 245 -4.02 -1.67 -13.92
N PRO A 246 -4.94 -2.03 -13.02
CA PRO A 246 -5.32 -1.13 -11.92
C PRO A 246 -4.17 -0.75 -10.98
N ASP A 247 -3.15 -1.61 -10.84
CA ASP A 247 -1.98 -1.34 -9.99
C ASP A 247 -0.97 -0.45 -10.72
N VAL A 248 -1.11 0.85 -10.55
CA VAL A 248 -0.24 1.85 -11.17
C VAL A 248 0.99 2.08 -10.30
N THR A 249 2.19 1.89 -10.86
CA THR A 249 3.47 2.10 -10.18
C THR A 249 4.08 3.44 -10.60
N VAL A 250 4.54 4.22 -9.62
CA VAL A 250 5.30 5.46 -9.83
C VAL A 250 6.69 5.31 -9.22
N ILE A 251 7.74 5.56 -10.01
CA ILE A 251 9.15 5.32 -9.66
C ILE A 251 9.93 6.65 -9.73
N SER A 252 10.74 6.94 -8.72
CA SER A 252 11.64 8.11 -8.71
C SER A 252 13.06 7.71 -8.32
N PRO A 253 14.10 8.10 -9.08
CA PRO A 253 15.49 7.89 -8.70
C PRO A 253 15.89 8.91 -7.61
N VAL A 254 16.73 8.46 -6.68
CA VAL A 254 17.27 9.31 -5.61
C VAL A 254 18.76 9.52 -5.83
N TYR A 255 19.15 10.79 -5.97
CA TYR A 255 20.54 11.19 -6.13
C TYR A 255 21.05 11.93 -4.88
N ALA A 256 22.30 11.66 -4.49
CA ALA A 256 23.06 12.49 -3.56
C ALA A 256 24.50 12.66 -4.06
N GLY A 257 25.03 13.88 -3.97
CA GLY A 257 26.36 14.19 -4.51
C GLY A 257 26.49 13.92 -6.02
N GLY A 258 25.40 14.01 -6.79
CA GLY A 258 25.38 13.73 -8.22
C GLY A 258 25.42 12.24 -8.60
N GLN A 259 25.39 11.32 -7.62
CA GLN A 259 25.39 9.88 -7.86
C GLN A 259 24.06 9.25 -7.44
N LEU A 260 23.61 8.25 -8.19
CA LEU A 260 22.44 7.46 -7.84
C LEU A 260 22.70 6.73 -6.52
N MET A 261 21.75 6.84 -5.60
CA MET A 261 21.74 6.11 -4.33
C MET A 261 20.77 4.93 -4.36
N GLY A 262 19.67 5.07 -5.09
CA GLY A 262 18.58 4.10 -5.10
C GLY A 262 17.34 4.70 -5.70
N PHE A 263 16.20 4.05 -5.45
CA PHE A 263 14.90 4.48 -5.91
C PHE A 263 13.91 4.50 -4.76
N VAL A 264 12.94 5.40 -4.85
CA VAL A 264 11.68 5.27 -4.12
C VAL A 264 10.58 4.98 -5.12
N ALA A 265 9.67 4.10 -4.75
CA ALA A 265 8.54 3.76 -5.58
C ALA A 265 7.29 3.57 -4.73
N ASN A 266 6.15 3.79 -5.34
CA ASN A 266 4.89 3.33 -4.80
C ASN A 266 4.04 2.70 -5.89
N ARG A 267 3.19 1.77 -5.49
CA ARG A 267 2.18 1.12 -6.33
C ARG A 267 0.85 1.28 -5.65
N ALA A 268 -0.13 1.83 -6.35
CA ALA A 268 -1.45 2.07 -5.81
C ALA A 268 -2.50 1.54 -6.78
N HIS A 269 -3.56 0.94 -6.25
CA HIS A 269 -4.64 0.40 -7.04
C HIS A 269 -5.67 1.50 -7.36
N HIS A 270 -5.73 1.89 -8.63
CA HIS A 270 -6.72 2.81 -9.16
C HIS A 270 -8.02 2.05 -9.35
N ALA A 271 -9.10 2.47 -8.69
CA ALA A 271 -10.39 1.76 -8.71
C ALA A 271 -11.02 1.68 -10.12
N GLU A 272 -10.56 2.50 -11.05
CA GLU A 272 -11.00 2.53 -12.44
C GLU A 272 -9.83 3.04 -13.29
N ILE A 273 -9.48 2.35 -14.36
CA ILE A 273 -8.47 2.74 -15.36
C ILE A 273 -8.99 2.45 -16.79
N GLY A 274 -10.30 2.37 -17.00
CA GLY A 274 -10.95 2.03 -18.26
C GLY A 274 -11.37 0.55 -18.37
N GLY A 275 -11.35 0.02 -19.59
CA GLY A 275 -11.68 -1.38 -19.88
C GLY A 275 -13.16 -1.62 -20.19
N LEU A 276 -13.53 -2.87 -20.43
CA LEU A 276 -14.89 -3.27 -20.85
C LEU A 276 -15.96 -2.97 -19.79
N ALA A 277 -15.64 -3.19 -18.52
CA ALA A 277 -16.55 -3.01 -17.39
C ALA A 277 -16.01 -1.98 -16.39
N PRO A 278 -16.90 -1.27 -15.66
CA PRO A 278 -16.50 -0.44 -14.54
C PRO A 278 -15.69 -1.25 -13.52
N GLY A 279 -14.64 -0.63 -12.98
CA GLY A 279 -13.75 -1.27 -12.01
C GLY A 279 -12.49 -1.88 -12.61
N SER A 280 -12.39 -1.93 -13.95
CA SER A 280 -11.19 -2.41 -14.67
C SER A 280 -10.76 -3.84 -14.33
N MET A 281 -11.73 -4.65 -13.90
CA MET A 281 -11.58 -6.09 -13.71
C MET A 281 -12.74 -6.86 -14.39
N PRO A 282 -12.93 -6.71 -15.71
CA PRO A 282 -14.01 -7.38 -16.43
C PRO A 282 -13.81 -8.90 -16.43
N ALA A 283 -14.88 -9.65 -16.13
CA ALA A 283 -14.85 -11.11 -16.09
C ALA A 283 -14.51 -11.75 -17.45
N GLU A 284 -14.91 -11.09 -18.54
CA GLU A 284 -14.81 -11.59 -19.91
C GLU A 284 -13.58 -11.10 -20.68
N ALA A 285 -12.61 -10.45 -20.03
CA ALA A 285 -11.40 -9.98 -20.73
C ALA A 285 -10.51 -11.13 -21.20
N HIS A 286 -10.10 -11.04 -22.45
CA HIS A 286 -9.18 -11.94 -23.14
C HIS A 286 -7.82 -11.28 -23.40
N CYS A 287 -7.76 -9.95 -23.48
CA CYS A 287 -6.51 -9.21 -23.64
C CYS A 287 -6.39 -7.99 -22.71
N LEU A 288 -5.18 -7.43 -22.58
CA LEU A 288 -4.93 -6.32 -21.67
C LEU A 288 -5.76 -5.07 -22.00
N GLU A 289 -5.96 -4.72 -23.27
CA GLU A 289 -6.76 -3.53 -23.61
C GLU A 289 -8.18 -3.61 -23.03
N GLU A 290 -8.74 -4.82 -22.98
CA GLU A 290 -10.09 -5.04 -22.44
C GLU A 290 -10.14 -4.80 -20.94
N GLU A 291 -9.02 -4.90 -20.22
CA GLU A 291 -8.92 -4.62 -18.78
C GLU A 291 -8.79 -3.12 -18.47
N GLY A 292 -8.24 -2.32 -19.39
CA GLY A 292 -8.02 -0.90 -19.15
C GLY A 292 -6.94 -0.22 -19.98
N VAL A 293 -6.61 1.00 -19.59
CA VAL A 293 -5.55 1.83 -20.17
C VAL A 293 -4.20 1.20 -19.82
N VAL A 294 -3.47 0.78 -20.85
CA VAL A 294 -2.13 0.21 -20.72
C VAL A 294 -1.08 1.32 -20.76
N ILE A 295 -0.37 1.50 -19.66
CA ILE A 295 0.67 2.51 -19.46
C ILE A 295 2.03 1.81 -19.47
N ALA A 296 2.69 1.85 -20.62
CA ALA A 296 4.11 1.56 -20.73
C ALA A 296 4.94 2.63 -19.99
N PRO A 297 6.24 2.41 -19.68
CA PRO A 297 7.05 3.33 -18.90
C PRO A 297 7.07 4.76 -19.44
N THR A 298 6.26 5.64 -18.84
CA THR A 298 6.00 7.00 -19.31
C THR A 298 6.48 8.01 -18.28
N LEU A 299 7.11 9.10 -18.72
CA LEU A 299 7.55 10.15 -17.81
C LEU A 299 6.33 10.91 -17.26
N LEU A 300 6.20 10.93 -15.94
CA LEU A 300 5.31 11.82 -15.20
C LEU A 300 6.01 13.15 -14.92
N PHE A 301 7.32 13.11 -14.67
CA PHE A 301 8.20 14.28 -14.59
C PHE A 301 9.52 14.01 -15.32
N ASP A 302 10.01 14.96 -16.12
CA ASP A 302 11.36 14.97 -16.74
C ASP A 302 12.21 16.04 -16.04
N ALA A 303 13.19 15.61 -15.25
CA ALA A 303 14.05 16.48 -14.45
C ALA A 303 13.28 17.57 -13.68
N GLY A 304 12.17 17.19 -13.02
CA GLY A 304 11.30 18.07 -12.23
C GLY A 304 10.26 18.87 -13.04
N LYS A 305 10.21 18.74 -14.37
CA LYS A 305 9.16 19.35 -15.20
C LYS A 305 8.02 18.36 -15.40
N SER A 306 6.80 18.76 -15.10
CA SER A 306 5.62 17.90 -15.27
C SER A 306 5.40 17.51 -16.73
N CYS A 307 5.15 16.22 -16.95
CA CYS A 307 4.77 15.60 -18.23
C CYS A 307 3.37 14.98 -18.15
N LEU A 308 2.55 15.40 -17.18
CA LEU A 308 1.24 14.81 -16.87
C LEU A 308 0.29 14.75 -18.08
N GLN A 309 0.38 15.72 -18.99
CA GLN A 309 -0.47 15.76 -20.20
C GLN A 309 -0.37 14.47 -21.03
N ALA A 310 0.83 13.89 -21.18
CA ALA A 310 1.00 12.66 -21.95
C ALA A 310 0.23 11.48 -21.31
N VAL A 311 0.21 11.42 -19.98
CA VAL A 311 -0.51 10.39 -19.22
C VAL A 311 -2.01 10.64 -19.27
N GLU A 312 -2.44 11.89 -19.16
CA GLU A 312 -3.84 12.29 -19.33
C GLU A 312 -4.38 11.93 -20.72
N ASP A 313 -3.57 12.12 -21.76
CA ASP A 313 -3.93 11.76 -23.13
C ASP A 313 -4.10 10.25 -23.29
N LEU A 314 -3.27 9.42 -22.64
CA LEU A 314 -3.44 7.96 -22.62
C LEU A 314 -4.79 7.56 -22.02
N PHE A 315 -5.17 8.15 -20.88
CA PHE A 315 -6.47 7.86 -20.25
C PHE A 315 -7.67 8.24 -21.11
N LYS A 316 -7.54 9.27 -21.97
CA LYS A 316 -8.62 9.75 -22.84
C LYS A 316 -8.71 9.05 -24.19
N THR A 317 -7.58 8.63 -24.75
CA THR A 317 -7.47 8.22 -26.16
C THR A 317 -7.28 6.72 -26.35
N SER A 318 -7.03 5.97 -25.27
CA SER A 318 -7.02 4.51 -25.31
C SER A 318 -8.35 3.96 -25.82
N ARG A 319 -8.31 2.76 -26.42
CA ARG A 319 -9.49 2.08 -26.97
C ARG A 319 -10.64 1.96 -25.99
N TYR A 320 -10.32 1.71 -24.72
CA TYR A 320 -11.25 1.69 -23.60
C TYR A 320 -10.80 2.73 -22.57
N PRO A 321 -11.20 4.01 -22.74
CA PRO A 321 -10.71 5.10 -21.91
C PRO A 321 -11.23 5.00 -20.47
N SER A 322 -10.56 5.70 -19.55
CA SER A 322 -11.01 5.78 -18.17
C SER A 322 -12.34 6.54 -18.06
N ARG A 323 -13.22 6.03 -17.18
CA ARG A 323 -14.49 6.68 -16.82
C ARG A 323 -14.31 7.73 -15.72
N MET A 324 -13.20 7.67 -14.99
CA MET A 324 -12.94 8.48 -13.79
C MET A 324 -11.61 9.24 -13.89
N LEU A 325 -11.36 9.90 -15.03
CA LEU A 325 -10.11 10.62 -15.30
C LEU A 325 -9.68 11.55 -14.16
N GLY A 326 -10.61 12.30 -13.57
CA GLY A 326 -10.31 13.22 -12.47
C GLY A 326 -9.71 12.51 -11.24
N ASP A 327 -10.18 11.30 -10.96
CA ASP A 327 -9.69 10.49 -9.84
C ASP A 327 -8.35 9.85 -10.20
N ASN A 328 -8.16 9.38 -11.44
CA ASN A 328 -6.85 8.88 -11.89
C ASN A 328 -5.75 9.93 -11.76
N LEU A 329 -6.00 11.15 -12.21
CA LEU A 329 -5.02 12.24 -12.12
C LEU A 329 -4.75 12.65 -10.67
N ALA A 330 -5.78 12.60 -9.82
CA ALA A 330 -5.64 12.88 -8.39
C ALA A 330 -4.83 11.80 -7.65
N ASP A 331 -5.07 10.53 -7.97
CA ASP A 331 -4.32 9.41 -7.39
C ASP A 331 -2.86 9.44 -7.88
N LEU A 332 -2.60 9.73 -9.16
CA LEU A 332 -1.23 9.98 -9.65
C LEU A 332 -0.54 11.14 -8.93
N ALA A 333 -1.29 12.18 -8.54
CA ALA A 333 -0.80 13.28 -7.72
C ALA A 333 -0.32 12.81 -6.35
N ALA A 334 -1.16 12.02 -5.69
CA ALA A 334 -0.88 11.50 -4.36
C ALA A 334 0.35 10.59 -4.41
N GLN A 335 0.46 9.76 -5.45
CA GLN A 335 1.63 8.93 -5.71
C GLN A 335 2.90 9.77 -5.98
N ALA A 336 2.80 10.87 -6.73
CA ALA A 336 3.93 11.77 -6.98
C ALA A 336 4.38 12.48 -5.69
N ALA A 337 3.43 12.97 -4.88
CA ALA A 337 3.68 13.60 -3.58
C ALA A 337 4.42 12.64 -2.63
N ALA A 338 3.95 11.39 -2.52
CA ALA A 338 4.59 10.35 -1.73
C ALA A 338 6.03 10.09 -2.16
N ASN A 339 6.29 9.99 -3.47
CA ASN A 339 7.65 9.82 -3.98
C ASN A 339 8.54 11.05 -3.75
N HIS A 340 8.02 12.27 -3.92
CA HIS A 340 8.80 13.47 -3.61
C HIS A 340 9.21 13.54 -2.14
N HIS A 341 8.33 13.12 -1.22
CA HIS A 341 8.66 12.98 0.20
C HIS A 341 9.77 11.96 0.41
N GLY A 342 9.64 10.76 -0.16
CA GLY A 342 10.65 9.70 -0.06
C GLY A 342 12.02 10.11 -0.62
N VAL A 343 12.05 10.81 -1.76
CA VAL A 343 13.29 11.36 -2.35
C VAL A 343 13.97 12.33 -1.36
N ARG A 344 13.22 13.28 -0.78
CA ARG A 344 13.77 14.25 0.17
C ARG A 344 14.26 13.58 1.45
N ALA A 345 13.45 12.70 2.04
CA ALA A 345 13.77 12.02 3.28
C ALA A 345 15.07 11.18 3.15
N LEU A 346 15.26 10.48 2.02
CA LEU A 346 16.49 9.73 1.79
C LEU A 346 17.69 10.66 1.54
N GLN A 347 17.50 11.79 0.86
CA GLN A 347 18.55 12.80 0.67
C GLN A 347 18.96 13.45 2.00
N GLU A 348 18.02 13.78 2.87
CA GLU A 348 18.26 14.32 4.21
C GLU A 348 19.00 13.30 5.08
N LEU A 349 18.62 12.03 5.01
CA LEU A 349 19.32 10.94 5.69
C LEU A 349 20.78 10.82 5.20
N ALA A 350 21.01 10.94 3.90
CA ALA A 350 22.35 10.93 3.31
C ALA A 350 23.19 12.15 3.72
N GLN A 351 22.59 13.34 3.83
CA GLN A 351 23.25 14.53 4.35
C GLN A 351 23.62 14.38 5.83
N GLY A 352 22.74 13.75 6.60
CA GLY A 352 22.94 13.52 8.03
C GLY A 352 24.00 12.46 8.35
N SER A 353 24.10 11.38 7.57
CA SER A 353 24.97 10.24 7.91
C SER A 353 26.06 9.91 6.88
N SER A 354 26.19 10.69 5.79
CA SER A 354 26.93 10.37 4.55
C SER A 354 26.26 9.29 3.69
N ARG A 355 26.45 9.39 2.37
CA ARG A 355 25.90 8.45 1.39
C ARG A 355 26.44 7.02 1.61
N GLU A 356 27.72 6.89 1.90
CA GLU A 356 28.40 5.60 2.04
C GLU A 356 27.85 4.80 3.22
N VAL A 357 27.55 5.47 4.34
CA VAL A 357 26.94 4.84 5.52
C VAL A 357 25.52 4.37 5.21
N VAL A 358 24.73 5.18 4.51
CA VAL A 358 23.36 4.79 4.11
C VAL A 358 23.40 3.54 3.23
N LEU A 359 24.22 3.54 2.17
CA LEU A 359 24.33 2.41 1.25
C LEU A 359 24.83 1.14 1.93
N ARG A 360 25.81 1.27 2.84
CA ARG A 360 26.30 0.13 3.64
C ARG A 360 25.18 -0.49 4.47
N ASN A 361 24.36 0.33 5.13
CA ASN A 361 23.27 -0.17 5.97
C ASN A 361 22.13 -0.78 5.14
N MET A 362 21.82 -0.22 3.97
CA MET A 362 20.90 -0.87 3.01
C MET A 362 21.39 -2.27 2.64
N ALA A 363 22.68 -2.42 2.32
CA ALA A 363 23.28 -3.71 1.99
C ALA A 363 23.31 -4.67 3.19
N ALA A 364 23.57 -4.16 4.39
CA ALA A 364 23.60 -4.95 5.62
C ALA A 364 22.23 -5.59 5.94
N LEU A 365 21.12 -4.86 5.73
CA LEU A 365 19.77 -5.39 5.90
C LEU A 365 19.48 -6.54 4.94
N GLY A 366 19.87 -6.39 3.67
CA GLY A 366 19.76 -7.45 2.68
C GLY A 366 20.58 -8.69 3.08
N TYR A 367 21.85 -8.49 3.46
CA TYR A 367 22.72 -9.58 3.90
C TYR A 367 22.14 -10.34 5.10
N HIS A 368 21.63 -9.62 6.10
CA HIS A 368 21.04 -10.23 7.28
C HIS A 368 19.83 -11.11 6.93
N ALA A 369 18.91 -10.63 6.09
CA ALA A 369 17.74 -11.40 5.71
C ALA A 369 18.10 -12.65 4.89
N ALA A 370 19.05 -12.54 3.96
CA ALA A 370 19.57 -13.69 3.22
C ALA A 370 20.21 -14.74 4.15
N GLU A 371 21.00 -14.30 5.14
CA GLU A 371 21.64 -15.17 6.13
C GLU A 371 20.60 -15.91 6.99
N VAL A 372 19.56 -15.21 7.45
CA VAL A 372 18.48 -15.83 8.24
C VAL A 372 17.74 -16.88 7.41
N LEU A 373 17.35 -16.58 6.18
CA LEU A 373 16.71 -17.59 5.33
C LEU A 373 17.64 -18.78 5.09
N ARG A 374 18.91 -18.55 4.76
CA ARG A 374 19.90 -19.62 4.57
C ARG A 374 20.00 -20.51 5.79
N SER A 375 19.98 -19.95 7.00
CA SER A 375 20.00 -20.70 8.26
C SER A 375 18.78 -21.61 8.42
N LYS A 376 17.59 -21.18 7.94
CA LYS A 376 16.35 -21.97 7.97
C LYS A 376 16.32 -23.03 6.86
N LEU A 377 16.92 -22.77 5.70
CA LEU A 377 16.98 -23.71 4.58
C LEU A 377 18.03 -24.82 4.80
N LEU A 378 19.14 -24.55 5.48
CA LEU A 378 20.23 -25.50 5.70
C LEU A 378 19.78 -26.83 6.35
N PRO A 379 18.98 -26.83 7.44
CA PRO A 379 18.42 -28.05 8.02
C PRO A 379 17.51 -28.84 7.06
N LEU A 380 16.94 -28.16 6.07
CA LEU A 380 16.03 -28.74 5.08
C LEU A 380 16.77 -29.28 3.85
N ALA A 381 18.09 -29.15 3.77
CA ALA A 381 18.86 -29.63 2.62
C ALA A 381 18.63 -31.13 2.37
N GLY A 382 18.30 -31.49 1.12
CA GLY A 382 17.96 -32.86 0.71
C GLY A 382 16.46 -33.14 0.67
N HIS A 383 15.63 -32.29 1.29
CA HIS A 383 14.18 -32.42 1.22
C HIS A 383 13.63 -31.99 -0.15
N GLN A 384 12.54 -32.64 -0.54
CA GLN A 384 11.79 -32.35 -1.75
C GLN A 384 10.31 -32.35 -1.41
N TRP A 385 9.58 -31.38 -1.95
CA TRP A 385 8.15 -31.25 -1.79
C TRP A 385 7.50 -31.02 -3.14
N GLN A 386 6.22 -31.37 -3.22
CA GLN A 386 5.39 -31.10 -4.38
C GLN A 386 4.02 -30.64 -3.92
N GLY A 387 3.45 -29.70 -4.64
CA GLY A 387 2.08 -29.24 -4.47
C GLY A 387 1.40 -29.10 -5.82
N GLU A 388 0.11 -29.41 -5.84
CA GLU A 388 -0.75 -29.22 -7.00
C GLU A 388 -2.14 -28.84 -6.50
N ASP A 389 -2.77 -27.91 -7.20
CA ASP A 389 -4.18 -27.56 -7.02
C ASP A 389 -4.73 -27.00 -8.34
N LEU A 390 -6.06 -26.95 -8.47
CA LEU A 390 -6.76 -26.54 -9.69
C LEU A 390 -7.58 -25.27 -9.44
N LEU A 391 -7.54 -24.33 -10.37
CA LEU A 391 -8.56 -23.29 -10.46
C LEU A 391 -9.93 -23.93 -10.76
N ASP A 392 -11.01 -23.20 -10.54
CA ASP A 392 -12.38 -23.71 -10.65
C ASP A 392 -12.73 -24.16 -12.08
N ASP A 393 -12.05 -23.62 -13.10
CA ASP A 393 -12.15 -24.03 -14.51
C ASP A 393 -11.33 -25.30 -14.86
N GLY A 394 -10.57 -25.83 -13.90
CA GLY A 394 -9.67 -26.97 -14.06
C GLY A 394 -8.23 -26.62 -14.44
N THR A 395 -7.87 -25.34 -14.58
CA THR A 395 -6.50 -24.91 -14.87
C THR A 395 -5.56 -25.29 -13.72
N SER A 396 -4.49 -26.02 -14.02
CA SER A 396 -3.57 -26.58 -13.01
C SER A 396 -2.48 -25.60 -12.59
N VAL A 397 -2.23 -25.52 -11.28
CA VAL A 397 -1.09 -24.81 -10.67
C VAL A 397 -0.24 -25.85 -9.94
N ARG A 398 1.03 -25.97 -10.31
CA ARG A 398 1.95 -26.97 -9.74
C ARG A 398 3.25 -26.34 -9.31
N ALA A 399 3.80 -26.81 -8.18
CA ALA A 399 5.12 -26.42 -7.71
C ALA A 399 5.91 -27.62 -7.19
N HIS A 400 7.15 -27.75 -7.64
CA HIS A 400 8.14 -28.69 -7.10
C HIS A 400 9.22 -27.91 -6.38
N LEU A 401 9.41 -28.20 -5.09
CA LEU A 401 10.40 -27.54 -4.25
C LEU A 401 11.53 -28.53 -3.95
N ARG A 402 12.77 -28.10 -4.17
CA ARG A 402 13.96 -28.90 -3.84
C ARG A 402 14.95 -28.04 -3.07
N CYS A 403 15.19 -28.40 -1.81
CA CYS A 403 16.18 -27.73 -0.99
C CYS A 403 17.54 -28.44 -1.07
N SER A 404 18.61 -27.68 -1.21
CA SER A 404 19.99 -28.17 -1.27
C SER A 404 20.91 -27.29 -0.41
N LYS A 405 22.17 -27.70 -0.27
CA LYS A 405 23.19 -26.85 0.38
C LYS A 405 23.44 -25.51 -0.33
N ARG A 406 22.98 -25.37 -1.57
CA ARG A 406 23.10 -24.15 -2.39
C ARG A 406 21.84 -23.28 -2.35
N GLY A 407 20.84 -23.63 -1.54
CA GLY A 407 19.56 -22.94 -1.47
C GLY A 407 18.38 -23.75 -2.01
N LEU A 408 17.27 -23.06 -2.27
CA LEU A 408 15.97 -23.61 -2.66
C LEU A 408 15.71 -23.43 -4.15
N LEU A 409 15.32 -24.50 -4.83
CA LEU A 409 14.71 -24.43 -6.17
C LEU A 409 13.20 -24.51 -6.01
N VAL A 410 12.47 -23.54 -6.55
CA VAL A 410 11.02 -23.57 -6.73
C VAL A 410 10.73 -23.66 -8.23
N ASP A 411 10.25 -24.81 -8.69
CA ASP A 411 10.00 -25.11 -10.10
C ASP A 411 8.50 -25.27 -10.37
N PHE A 412 7.94 -24.34 -11.15
CA PHE A 412 6.53 -24.32 -11.53
C PHE A 412 6.23 -25.12 -12.81
N SER A 413 7.19 -25.92 -13.30
CA SER A 413 6.99 -26.81 -14.43
C SER A 413 5.82 -27.77 -14.19
N GLY A 414 4.93 -27.85 -15.18
CA GLY A 414 3.70 -28.64 -15.12
C GLY A 414 2.44 -27.84 -14.79
N SER A 415 2.56 -26.53 -14.49
CA SER A 415 1.40 -25.63 -14.47
C SER A 415 0.79 -25.49 -15.88
N GLY A 416 -0.48 -25.07 -15.95
CA GLY A 416 -1.26 -25.00 -17.19
C GLY A 416 -0.71 -24.03 -18.25
N PRO A 417 -1.18 -24.14 -19.51
CA PRO A 417 -0.85 -23.19 -20.57
C PRO A 417 -1.38 -21.79 -20.23
N ALA A 418 -0.98 -20.77 -21.00
CA ALA A 418 -1.60 -19.45 -20.88
C ALA A 418 -3.13 -19.62 -21.03
N HIS A 419 -3.87 -18.99 -20.12
CA HIS A 419 -5.30 -19.06 -20.02
C HIS A 419 -5.95 -18.08 -21.00
N ASP A 420 -7.05 -18.47 -21.65
CA ASP A 420 -7.69 -17.67 -22.69
C ASP A 420 -8.41 -16.43 -22.15
N GLY A 421 -8.88 -16.47 -20.90
CA GLY A 421 -9.39 -15.31 -20.16
C GLY A 421 -8.34 -14.70 -19.21
N ASN A 422 -8.79 -13.97 -18.20
CA ASN A 422 -7.93 -13.12 -17.38
C ASN A 422 -7.20 -13.78 -16.19
N LEU A 423 -7.22 -15.11 -16.05
CA LEU A 423 -6.59 -15.82 -14.93
C LEU A 423 -5.05 -15.98 -15.04
N ASN A 424 -4.40 -15.30 -15.99
CA ASN A 424 -2.95 -15.38 -16.15
C ASN A 424 -2.21 -14.56 -15.08
N ALA A 425 -1.37 -15.20 -14.28
CA ALA A 425 -0.50 -14.53 -13.33
C ALA A 425 0.86 -14.19 -13.97
N THR A 426 1.36 -12.99 -13.70
CA THR A 426 2.67 -12.53 -14.20
C THR A 426 3.82 -13.13 -13.39
N GLU A 427 5.04 -13.13 -13.95
CA GLU A 427 6.25 -13.51 -13.20
C GLU A 427 6.37 -12.71 -11.89
N ALA A 428 6.01 -11.43 -11.91
CA ALA A 428 6.04 -10.55 -10.75
C ALA A 428 5.17 -11.07 -9.60
N ILE A 429 3.95 -11.53 -9.92
CA ILE A 429 3.00 -12.12 -8.96
C ILE A 429 3.56 -13.42 -8.38
N VAL A 430 4.13 -14.30 -9.21
CA VAL A 430 4.71 -15.56 -8.75
C VAL A 430 5.88 -15.33 -7.80
N ARG A 431 6.77 -14.38 -8.12
CA ARG A 431 7.88 -13.98 -7.24
C ARG A 431 7.37 -13.45 -5.90
N SER A 432 6.32 -12.63 -5.90
CA SER A 432 5.68 -12.13 -4.67
C SER A 432 5.11 -13.26 -3.83
N ALA A 433 4.43 -14.24 -4.45
CA ALA A 433 3.86 -15.39 -3.75
C ALA A 433 4.97 -16.26 -3.11
N VAL A 434 6.07 -16.51 -3.83
CA VAL A 434 7.23 -17.22 -3.28
C VAL A 434 7.84 -16.46 -2.10
N LEU A 435 8.07 -15.15 -2.25
CA LEU A 435 8.62 -14.31 -1.18
C LEU A 435 7.72 -14.31 0.07
N TYR A 436 6.40 -14.19 -0.11
CA TYR A 436 5.42 -14.29 0.96
C TYR A 436 5.51 -15.62 1.72
N VAL A 437 5.55 -16.75 0.99
CA VAL A 437 5.62 -18.08 1.61
C VAL A 437 6.96 -18.30 2.34
N LEU A 438 8.06 -17.80 1.79
CA LEU A 438 9.35 -17.86 2.47
C LEU A 438 9.35 -17.03 3.75
N ARG A 439 8.70 -15.86 3.75
CA ARG A 439 8.55 -15.05 4.96
C ARG A 439 7.73 -15.79 6.03
N ALA A 440 6.67 -16.49 5.63
CA ALA A 440 5.87 -17.34 6.52
C ALA A 440 6.67 -18.55 7.04
N LEU A 441 7.54 -19.15 6.21
CA LEU A 441 8.42 -20.25 6.60
C LEU A 441 9.49 -19.83 7.61
N VAL A 442 10.08 -18.64 7.44
CA VAL A 442 11.14 -18.14 8.32
C VAL A 442 10.63 -17.94 9.75
N GLY A 443 9.45 -17.34 9.90
CA GLY A 443 8.77 -17.17 11.20
C GLY A 443 9.44 -16.20 12.18
N ASP A 444 10.43 -15.42 11.74
CA ASP A 444 11.16 -14.43 12.55
C ASP A 444 10.75 -13.00 12.15
N ASP A 445 11.00 -12.00 12.99
CA ASP A 445 10.73 -10.61 12.64
C ASP A 445 11.86 -10.03 11.76
N LEU A 446 11.68 -10.10 10.44
CA LEU A 446 12.58 -9.54 9.45
C LEU A 446 11.88 -8.47 8.60
N PRO A 447 12.59 -7.37 8.26
CA PRO A 447 12.16 -6.46 7.22
C PRO A 447 11.86 -7.23 5.94
N LEU A 448 10.78 -6.85 5.28
CA LEU A 448 10.44 -7.40 3.98
C LEU A 448 11.39 -6.81 2.94
N ASN A 449 12.28 -7.66 2.43
CA ASN A 449 13.27 -7.29 1.41
C ASN A 449 13.44 -8.41 0.38
N GLU A 450 13.96 -8.04 -0.79
CA GLU A 450 14.13 -9.00 -1.90
C GLU A 450 15.31 -9.95 -1.68
N ALA A 451 16.22 -9.66 -0.74
CA ALA A 451 17.39 -10.50 -0.46
C ALA A 451 17.03 -11.88 0.11
N LEU A 452 15.79 -12.05 0.62
CA LEU A 452 15.21 -13.37 0.89
C LEU A 452 15.13 -14.26 -0.37
N LEU A 453 15.32 -13.74 -1.57
CA LEU A 453 15.37 -14.54 -2.80
C LEU A 453 16.80 -14.85 -3.26
N ASP A 454 17.85 -14.35 -2.59
CA ASP A 454 19.25 -14.49 -3.06
C ASP A 454 19.69 -15.96 -3.17
N ASP A 455 19.23 -16.83 -2.26
CA ASP A 455 19.47 -18.28 -2.28
C ASP A 455 18.28 -19.08 -2.84
N VAL A 456 17.39 -18.42 -3.60
CA VAL A 456 16.17 -19.03 -4.13
C VAL A 456 16.15 -18.91 -5.65
N ARG A 457 16.23 -20.05 -6.32
CA ARG A 457 16.03 -20.13 -7.77
C ARG A 457 14.57 -20.40 -8.06
N ILE A 458 13.91 -19.46 -8.72
CA ILE A 458 12.53 -19.61 -9.18
C ILE A 458 12.55 -19.93 -10.68
N LYS A 459 11.96 -21.05 -11.07
CA LYS A 459 11.82 -21.46 -12.46
C LYS A 459 10.34 -21.41 -12.85
N ILE A 460 10.01 -20.54 -13.79
CA ILE A 460 8.64 -20.28 -14.23
C ILE A 460 8.59 -20.43 -15.76
N PRO A 461 8.28 -21.63 -16.29
CA PRO A 461 8.10 -21.81 -17.73
C PRO A 461 6.93 -20.97 -18.26
N GLU A 462 6.95 -20.69 -19.56
CA GLU A 462 5.84 -20.02 -20.25
C GLU A 462 4.52 -20.79 -20.03
N GLY A 463 3.45 -20.06 -19.71
CA GLY A 463 2.14 -20.63 -19.38
C GLY A 463 1.30 -19.67 -18.52
N VAL A 464 0.33 -20.20 -17.76
CA VAL A 464 -0.58 -19.39 -16.93
C VAL A 464 0.13 -18.54 -15.86
N LEU A 465 1.34 -18.95 -15.44
CA LEU A 465 2.14 -18.24 -14.42
C LEU A 465 3.24 -17.35 -15.01
N ASN A 466 3.42 -17.37 -16.33
CA ASN A 466 4.38 -16.55 -17.06
C ASN A 466 3.91 -16.39 -18.51
N PRO A 467 2.82 -15.65 -18.74
CA PRO A 467 2.35 -15.35 -20.09
C PRO A 467 3.35 -14.45 -20.83
N LEU A 468 3.35 -14.53 -22.16
CA LEU A 468 4.14 -13.62 -23.00
C LEU A 468 3.39 -12.31 -23.26
N PHE A 469 4.12 -11.20 -23.30
CA PHE A 469 3.59 -9.87 -23.58
C PHE A 469 4.23 -9.30 -24.86
N PRO A 470 3.57 -9.47 -26.02
CA PRO A 470 3.96 -8.80 -27.27
C PRO A 470 3.88 -7.27 -27.15
N GLU A 471 4.44 -6.55 -28.13
CA GLU A 471 4.41 -5.07 -28.13
C GLU A 471 2.99 -4.50 -28.22
N GLU A 472 2.09 -5.16 -28.96
CA GLU A 472 0.70 -4.72 -29.14
C GLU A 472 -0.17 -5.13 -27.93
N PRO A 473 -0.77 -4.19 -27.19
CA PRO A 473 -1.57 -4.51 -26.00
C PRO A 473 -2.78 -5.40 -26.29
N SER A 474 -3.36 -5.31 -27.50
CA SER A 474 -4.50 -6.15 -27.92
C SER A 474 -4.12 -7.62 -28.08
N ALA A 475 -2.83 -7.93 -28.21
CA ALA A 475 -2.28 -9.28 -28.30
C ALA A 475 -1.67 -9.75 -26.97
N CYS A 476 -1.58 -8.88 -25.97
CA CYS A 476 -1.17 -9.26 -24.63
C CYS A 476 -2.33 -9.97 -23.91
N PRO A 477 -2.09 -11.12 -23.25
CA PRO A 477 -3.11 -11.82 -22.50
C PRO A 477 -3.58 -11.00 -21.29
N ALA A 478 -4.87 -11.14 -20.98
CA ALA A 478 -5.48 -10.57 -19.77
C ALA A 478 -4.90 -11.22 -18.49
N VAL A 479 -4.70 -10.42 -17.43
CA VAL A 479 -3.99 -10.82 -16.21
C VAL A 479 -4.68 -10.45 -14.89
N VAL A 480 -5.78 -9.69 -14.94
CA VAL A 480 -6.41 -9.10 -13.76
C VAL A 480 -6.89 -10.17 -12.76
N GLY A 481 -7.45 -11.26 -13.27
CA GLY A 481 -7.83 -12.44 -12.48
C GLY A 481 -6.61 -13.20 -11.95
N GLY A 482 -5.49 -13.20 -12.68
CA GLY A 482 -4.25 -13.83 -12.22
C GLY A 482 -3.62 -13.14 -11.00
N ASN A 483 -3.75 -11.83 -10.90
CA ASN A 483 -3.31 -11.05 -9.74
C ASN A 483 -4.08 -11.41 -8.47
N VAL A 484 -5.38 -11.64 -8.58
CA VAL A 484 -6.26 -11.76 -7.40
C VAL A 484 -6.68 -13.20 -7.08
N GLU A 485 -6.79 -14.07 -8.08
CA GLU A 485 -7.26 -15.45 -7.93
C GLU A 485 -6.12 -16.47 -8.09
N THR A 486 -5.40 -16.44 -9.21
CA THR A 486 -4.31 -17.40 -9.47
C THR A 486 -3.17 -17.23 -8.48
N SER A 487 -2.89 -15.99 -8.03
CA SER A 487 -1.92 -15.71 -6.97
C SER A 487 -2.24 -16.42 -5.65
N GLN A 488 -3.52 -16.45 -5.25
CA GLN A 488 -3.97 -17.18 -4.06
C GLN A 488 -3.73 -18.68 -4.22
N ARG A 489 -4.00 -19.21 -5.41
CA ARG A 489 -3.77 -20.64 -5.71
C ARG A 489 -2.29 -21.00 -5.66
N VAL A 490 -1.40 -20.14 -6.16
CA VAL A 490 0.06 -20.33 -6.04
C VAL A 490 0.47 -20.41 -4.57
N VAL A 491 -0.05 -19.52 -3.72
CA VAL A 491 0.24 -19.56 -2.28
C VAL A 491 -0.30 -20.84 -1.62
N ASP A 492 -1.54 -21.23 -1.89
CA ASP A 492 -2.13 -22.48 -1.37
C ASP A 492 -1.27 -23.70 -1.71
N VAL A 493 -0.80 -23.78 -2.96
CA VAL A 493 0.08 -24.86 -3.45
C VAL A 493 1.40 -24.89 -2.70
N LEU A 494 2.04 -23.73 -2.52
CA LEU A 494 3.34 -23.62 -1.85
C LEU A 494 3.24 -23.89 -0.34
N LEU A 495 2.27 -23.28 0.36
CA LEU A 495 2.01 -23.51 1.78
C LEU A 495 1.66 -24.97 2.04
N GLY A 496 0.83 -25.54 1.16
CA GLY A 496 0.42 -26.93 1.21
C GLY A 496 1.56 -27.91 0.97
N ALA A 497 2.46 -27.62 0.03
CA ALA A 497 3.65 -28.44 -0.22
C ALA A 497 4.59 -28.47 0.99
N LEU A 498 4.77 -27.31 1.65
CA LEU A 498 5.62 -27.18 2.84
C LEU A 498 4.93 -27.63 4.14
N GLY A 499 3.62 -27.89 4.11
CA GLY A 499 2.86 -28.33 5.28
C GLY A 499 2.73 -27.27 6.37
N LEU A 500 2.70 -25.97 6.01
CA LEU A 500 2.72 -24.88 6.98
C LEU A 500 1.35 -24.61 7.61
N GLN A 501 0.27 -24.77 6.84
CA GLN A 501 -1.12 -24.62 7.30
C GLN A 501 -2.10 -25.30 6.33
N ALA A 502 -3.35 -25.44 6.73
CA ALA A 502 -4.47 -25.74 5.82
C ALA A 502 -4.74 -24.54 4.88
N ASN A 503 -5.45 -24.77 3.78
CA ASN A 503 -5.73 -23.69 2.84
C ASN A 503 -6.70 -22.67 3.46
N SER A 504 -6.45 -21.40 3.25
CA SER A 504 -7.40 -20.33 3.57
C SER A 504 -8.43 -20.18 2.45
N GLN A 505 -9.27 -19.14 2.49
CA GLN A 505 -10.35 -18.91 1.52
C GLN A 505 -9.96 -19.04 0.04
N GLY A 506 -8.68 -18.89 -0.34
CA GLY A 506 -8.17 -19.23 -1.68
C GLY A 506 -8.70 -18.35 -2.81
N THR A 507 -9.24 -17.17 -2.48
CA THR A 507 -9.79 -16.16 -3.38
C THR A 507 -9.74 -14.80 -2.68
N MET A 508 -9.70 -13.69 -3.44
CA MET A 508 -9.89 -12.35 -2.88
C MET A 508 -11.37 -11.92 -2.85
N ASN A 509 -12.28 -12.74 -3.41
CA ASN A 509 -13.71 -12.45 -3.56
C ASN A 509 -13.96 -11.04 -4.15
N ASN A 510 -13.42 -10.78 -5.33
CA ASN A 510 -13.56 -9.48 -5.96
C ASN A 510 -15.02 -9.24 -6.33
N PHE A 511 -15.55 -8.12 -5.85
CA PHE A 511 -16.90 -7.64 -6.10
C PHE A 511 -16.80 -6.21 -6.61
N LEU A 512 -17.23 -6.03 -7.86
CA LEU A 512 -17.18 -4.74 -8.54
C LEU A 512 -18.56 -4.33 -8.99
N PHE A 513 -18.84 -3.04 -8.93
CA PHE A 513 -20.02 -2.49 -9.57
C PHE A 513 -19.80 -1.05 -10.01
N GLY A 514 -20.56 -0.62 -11.00
CA GLY A 514 -20.51 0.76 -11.46
C GLY A 514 -21.37 1.02 -12.69
N ASN A 515 -21.19 2.20 -13.26
CA ASN A 515 -21.82 2.63 -14.50
C ASN A 515 -20.88 3.61 -15.23
N ASP A 516 -21.41 4.40 -16.15
CA ASP A 516 -20.62 5.36 -16.93
C ASP A 516 -20.07 6.53 -16.09
N GLU A 517 -20.56 6.73 -14.86
CA GLU A 517 -20.20 7.85 -13.99
C GLU A 517 -19.18 7.47 -12.91
N PHE A 518 -19.19 6.22 -12.44
CA PHE A 518 -18.33 5.75 -11.35
C PHE A 518 -18.08 4.25 -11.38
N ALA A 519 -17.04 3.83 -10.67
CA ALA A 519 -16.77 2.44 -10.35
C ALA A 519 -16.47 2.25 -8.86
N TYR A 520 -16.88 1.10 -8.34
CA TYR A 520 -16.52 0.60 -7.03
C TYR A 520 -15.85 -0.76 -7.18
N TYR A 521 -14.78 -0.95 -6.41
CA TYR A 521 -14.02 -2.19 -6.32
C TYR A 521 -13.85 -2.57 -4.84
N GLU A 522 -14.15 -3.83 -4.54
CA GLU A 522 -13.96 -4.43 -3.22
C GLU A 522 -13.39 -5.84 -3.32
N THR A 523 -12.45 -6.17 -2.42
CA THR A 523 -12.10 -7.55 -2.08
C THR A 523 -12.72 -7.87 -0.72
N ILE A 524 -13.36 -9.03 -0.61
CA ILE A 524 -14.05 -9.45 0.61
C ILE A 524 -13.24 -10.55 1.28
N GLY A 525 -12.97 -10.41 2.58
CA GLY A 525 -12.28 -11.40 3.38
C GLY A 525 -13.05 -12.73 3.50
N GLY A 526 -12.45 -13.69 4.19
CA GLY A 526 -13.09 -14.97 4.46
C GLY A 526 -12.38 -15.75 5.55
N GLY A 527 -12.49 -17.07 5.52
CA GLY A 527 -11.86 -17.92 6.52
C GLY A 527 -10.36 -18.14 6.25
N SER A 528 -9.52 -17.90 7.24
CA SER A 528 -8.12 -18.34 7.23
C SER A 528 -8.03 -19.85 7.55
N GLY A 529 -7.03 -20.52 6.97
CA GLY A 529 -6.72 -21.92 7.28
C GLY A 529 -6.19 -22.11 8.69
N ALA A 530 -6.54 -23.24 9.32
CA ALA A 530 -5.97 -23.65 10.59
C ALA A 530 -4.55 -24.22 10.43
N GLY A 531 -3.78 -24.27 11.51
CA GLY A 531 -2.45 -24.88 11.51
C GLY A 531 -2.10 -25.63 12.79
N PRO A 532 -0.85 -26.12 12.92
CA PRO A 532 -0.43 -26.95 14.04
C PRO A 532 -0.35 -26.17 15.36
N GLY A 533 -1.49 -26.05 16.04
CA GLY A 533 -1.58 -25.37 17.34
C GLY A 533 -2.52 -24.16 17.37
N TRP A 534 -3.20 -23.84 16.26
CA TRP A 534 -4.06 -22.66 16.18
C TRP A 534 -5.25 -22.86 15.23
N ASN A 535 -6.38 -22.25 15.59
CA ASN A 535 -7.54 -22.11 14.71
C ASN A 535 -7.30 -21.04 13.65
N GLY A 536 -7.99 -21.14 12.52
CA GLY A 536 -8.03 -20.10 11.51
C GLY A 536 -8.82 -18.87 11.97
N MET A 537 -8.40 -17.69 11.53
CA MET A 537 -9.11 -16.44 11.81
C MET A 537 -10.32 -16.28 10.87
N SER A 538 -11.45 -15.81 11.41
CA SER A 538 -12.70 -15.65 10.64
C SER A 538 -12.80 -14.25 10.03
N GLY A 539 -13.34 -14.16 8.81
CA GLY A 539 -13.66 -12.91 8.14
C GLY A 539 -12.46 -11.97 7.90
N THR A 540 -11.30 -12.52 7.59
CA THR A 540 -10.07 -11.75 7.32
C THR A 540 -9.62 -11.92 5.88
N HIS A 541 -8.96 -10.90 5.34
CA HIS A 541 -8.10 -11.07 4.16
C HIS A 541 -6.90 -11.94 4.53
N VAL A 542 -6.39 -12.66 3.54
CA VAL A 542 -5.31 -13.63 3.69
C VAL A 542 -4.36 -13.55 2.51
N HIS A 543 -3.11 -13.91 2.77
CA HIS A 543 -2.08 -14.16 1.77
C HIS A 543 -1.83 -12.96 0.85
N MET A 544 -2.28 -13.02 -0.40
CA MET A 544 -1.93 -12.04 -1.44
C MET A 544 -2.70 -10.71 -1.33
N SER A 545 -3.59 -10.58 -0.34
CA SER A 545 -4.36 -9.35 -0.06
C SER A 545 -4.37 -9.05 1.44
N ASN A 546 -4.40 -7.76 1.78
CA ASN A 546 -4.54 -7.25 3.14
C ASN A 546 -5.14 -5.83 3.14
N THR A 547 -6.21 -5.64 2.36
CA THR A 547 -6.96 -4.38 2.29
C THR A 547 -7.92 -4.26 3.46
N ALA A 548 -8.19 -3.05 3.93
CA ALA A 548 -9.30 -2.78 4.83
C ALA A 548 -10.66 -2.89 4.09
N ILE A 549 -11.72 -3.15 4.87
CA ILE A 549 -13.10 -3.08 4.38
C ILE A 549 -13.46 -1.62 4.07
N THR A 550 -14.36 -1.39 3.10
CA THR A 550 -15.02 -0.08 3.02
C THR A 550 -16.03 0.03 4.15
N ASP A 551 -15.96 1.11 4.93
CA ASP A 551 -16.93 1.39 5.96
C ASP A 551 -18.36 1.43 5.37
N PRO A 552 -19.35 0.75 5.96
CA PRO A 552 -20.72 0.73 5.45
C PRO A 552 -21.34 2.11 5.21
N GLU A 553 -21.11 3.07 6.10
CA GLU A 553 -21.68 4.43 5.95
C GLU A 553 -21.00 5.17 4.81
N ILE A 554 -19.70 4.98 4.62
CA ILE A 554 -18.97 5.53 3.48
C ILE A 554 -19.44 4.90 2.17
N LEU A 555 -19.65 3.58 2.14
CA LEU A 555 -20.18 2.86 0.98
C LEU A 555 -21.54 3.43 0.54
N GLU A 556 -22.51 3.49 1.45
CA GLU A 556 -23.86 3.96 1.15
C GLU A 556 -23.91 5.48 0.85
N ARG A 557 -22.99 6.25 1.44
CA ARG A 557 -22.91 7.69 1.17
C ARG A 557 -22.33 8.00 -0.20
N ARG A 558 -21.32 7.24 -0.64
CA ARG A 558 -20.60 7.50 -1.90
C ARG A 558 -21.23 6.82 -3.10
N PHE A 559 -21.90 5.68 -2.89
CA PHE A 559 -22.42 4.86 -3.98
C PHE A 559 -23.92 4.61 -3.85
N PRO A 560 -24.67 4.46 -4.96
CA PRO A 560 -26.11 4.23 -4.94
C PRO A 560 -26.44 2.76 -4.62
N VAL A 561 -26.03 2.31 -3.44
CA VAL A 561 -26.27 0.96 -2.91
C VAL A 561 -26.69 1.03 -1.45
N ARG A 562 -27.32 -0.05 -0.96
CA ARG A 562 -27.59 -0.26 0.47
C ARG A 562 -27.02 -1.58 0.93
N LEU A 563 -26.32 -1.59 2.05
CA LEU A 563 -25.76 -2.79 2.66
C LEU A 563 -26.76 -3.37 3.68
N TRP A 564 -27.32 -4.53 3.36
CA TRP A 564 -28.31 -5.21 4.20
C TRP A 564 -27.69 -6.09 5.27
N GLU A 565 -26.61 -6.78 4.92
CA GLU A 565 -25.93 -7.70 5.82
C GLU A 565 -24.42 -7.63 5.59
N PHE A 566 -23.68 -7.54 6.70
CA PHE A 566 -22.24 -7.82 6.71
C PHE A 566 -21.89 -8.57 8.00
N SER A 567 -21.80 -9.90 7.92
CA SER A 567 -21.73 -10.78 9.09
C SER A 567 -20.79 -11.97 8.86
N LEU A 568 -20.39 -12.66 9.93
CA LEU A 568 -19.66 -13.93 9.80
C LEU A 568 -20.59 -15.04 9.30
N ARG A 569 -20.15 -15.79 8.29
CA ARG A 569 -20.83 -16.99 7.79
C ARG A 569 -20.58 -18.16 8.72
N GLN A 570 -21.32 -18.19 9.83
CA GLN A 570 -21.14 -19.18 10.90
C GLN A 570 -21.16 -20.63 10.38
N GLY A 571 -20.23 -21.45 10.88
CA GLY A 571 -20.13 -22.86 10.51
C GLY A 571 -19.52 -23.15 9.12
N SER A 572 -19.00 -22.13 8.42
CA SER A 572 -18.34 -22.33 7.13
C SER A 572 -16.89 -22.82 7.24
N GLY A 573 -16.26 -22.68 8.41
CA GLY A 573 -14.90 -23.16 8.66
C GLY A 573 -14.80 -24.68 8.72
N GLY A 574 -13.73 -25.22 8.15
CA GLY A 574 -13.42 -26.65 8.12
C GLY A 574 -13.15 -27.20 9.51
N LYS A 575 -13.69 -28.38 9.82
CA LYS A 575 -13.55 -29.01 11.14
C LYS A 575 -12.22 -29.75 11.28
N GLY A 576 -11.60 -29.65 12.46
CA GLY A 576 -10.37 -30.37 12.79
C GLY A 576 -10.13 -30.38 14.30
N SER A 577 -8.94 -30.83 14.72
CA SER A 577 -8.46 -30.53 16.08
C SER A 577 -8.28 -29.03 16.29
N TRP A 578 -7.96 -28.33 15.20
CA TRP A 578 -8.08 -26.88 15.07
C TRP A 578 -9.02 -26.57 13.90
N GLU A 579 -9.98 -25.68 14.12
CA GLU A 579 -10.99 -25.32 13.14
C GLU A 579 -10.48 -24.21 12.22
N GLY A 580 -10.84 -24.30 10.93
CA GLY A 580 -10.64 -23.19 10.00
C GLY A 580 -11.56 -22.02 10.32
N GLY A 581 -11.17 -20.82 9.90
CA GLY A 581 -11.98 -19.62 10.09
C GLY A 581 -13.29 -19.66 9.30
N CYS A 582 -14.31 -18.98 9.80
CA CYS A 582 -15.55 -18.76 9.05
C CYS A 582 -15.35 -17.66 7.98
N GLY A 583 -16.02 -17.83 6.84
CA GLY A 583 -16.18 -16.80 5.82
C GLY A 583 -17.11 -15.67 6.27
N LEU A 584 -17.53 -14.84 5.31
CA LEU A 584 -18.40 -13.68 5.48
C LEU A 584 -19.68 -13.82 4.66
N VAL A 585 -20.72 -13.15 5.11
CA VAL A 585 -21.95 -12.87 4.36
C VAL A 585 -21.95 -11.39 4.04
N ARG A 586 -22.15 -11.03 2.78
CA ARG A 586 -22.32 -9.64 2.33
C ARG A 586 -23.54 -9.55 1.43
N GLU A 587 -24.50 -8.68 1.77
CA GLU A 587 -25.72 -8.49 0.96
C GLU A 587 -25.90 -7.02 0.60
N VAL A 588 -25.94 -6.72 -0.69
CA VAL A 588 -25.97 -5.36 -1.24
C VAL A 588 -27.16 -5.20 -2.18
N GLU A 589 -27.98 -4.19 -1.94
CA GLU A 589 -29.09 -3.74 -2.79
C GLU A 589 -28.62 -2.62 -3.72
N PHE A 590 -28.98 -2.70 -4.99
CA PHE A 590 -28.66 -1.66 -5.96
C PHE A 590 -29.79 -0.63 -6.05
N LEU A 591 -29.48 0.66 -5.95
CA LEU A 591 -30.46 1.76 -6.01
C LEU A 591 -30.50 2.43 -7.39
N LYS A 592 -29.58 2.04 -8.29
CA LYS A 592 -29.53 2.43 -9.70
C LYS A 592 -29.17 1.21 -10.54
N ARG A 593 -29.47 1.29 -11.84
CA ARG A 593 -28.97 0.32 -12.82
C ARG A 593 -27.44 0.37 -12.84
N MET A 594 -26.79 -0.78 -12.63
CA MET A 594 -25.33 -0.90 -12.61
C MET A 594 -24.86 -2.17 -13.29
N THR A 595 -23.66 -2.12 -13.85
CA THR A 595 -22.91 -3.33 -14.22
C THR A 595 -22.24 -3.86 -12.96
N VAL A 596 -22.37 -5.15 -12.70
CA VAL A 596 -21.78 -5.87 -11.57
C VAL A 596 -20.85 -6.93 -12.15
N SER A 597 -19.65 -7.03 -11.60
CA SER A 597 -18.65 -8.03 -12.01
C SER A 597 -18.14 -8.80 -10.81
N PHE A 598 -18.00 -10.11 -10.99
CA PHE A 598 -17.37 -11.02 -10.04
C PHE A 598 -16.11 -11.63 -10.64
N LEU A 599 -15.03 -11.61 -9.85
CA LEU A 599 -13.86 -12.45 -10.07
C LEU A 599 -13.60 -13.20 -8.76
N THR A 600 -14.07 -14.44 -8.71
CA THR A 600 -14.00 -15.28 -7.51
C THR A 600 -13.63 -16.71 -7.86
N GLN A 601 -13.04 -17.42 -6.89
CA GLN A 601 -12.69 -18.85 -6.96
C GLN A 601 -13.22 -19.59 -5.73
N ARG A 602 -12.94 -20.90 -5.64
CA ARG A 602 -13.40 -21.76 -4.53
C ARG A 602 -14.92 -21.82 -4.45
N ARG A 603 -15.57 -21.86 -5.61
CA ARG A 603 -17.01 -22.08 -5.78
C ARG A 603 -17.30 -23.55 -6.08
N GLU A 604 -16.45 -24.19 -6.88
CA GLU A 604 -16.52 -25.62 -7.18
C GLU A 604 -16.04 -26.50 -6.02
N CYS A 605 -14.96 -26.08 -5.34
CA CYS A 605 -14.41 -26.81 -4.19
C CYS A 605 -14.02 -25.87 -3.05
N GLY A 606 -14.28 -26.33 -1.82
CA GLY A 606 -13.91 -25.60 -0.61
C GLY A 606 -12.42 -25.71 -0.29
N PRO A 607 -11.84 -24.75 0.45
CA PRO A 607 -10.43 -24.81 0.84
C PRO A 607 -10.05 -26.06 1.62
N HIS A 608 -8.98 -26.73 1.18
CA HIS A 608 -8.57 -28.02 1.70
C HIS A 608 -8.10 -27.96 3.15
N GLY A 609 -8.56 -28.93 3.96
CA GLY A 609 -7.99 -29.20 5.28
C GLY A 609 -6.65 -29.94 5.19
N ARG A 610 -5.95 -30.05 6.32
CA ARG A 610 -4.63 -30.72 6.43
C ARG A 610 -4.55 -31.63 7.65
N GLU A 611 -3.67 -32.63 7.60
CA GLU A 611 -3.44 -33.60 8.69
C GLU A 611 -4.73 -34.27 9.21
N GLY A 612 -5.69 -34.54 8.31
CA GLY A 612 -6.99 -35.12 8.64
C GLY A 612 -8.11 -34.11 8.98
N GLY A 613 -7.82 -32.81 8.91
CA GLY A 613 -8.83 -31.75 8.97
C GLY A 613 -9.72 -31.73 7.72
N LYS A 614 -10.97 -31.33 7.89
CA LYS A 614 -11.97 -31.21 6.82
C LYS A 614 -11.82 -29.88 6.07
N ALA A 615 -12.24 -29.88 4.81
CA ALA A 615 -12.32 -28.67 4.01
C ALA A 615 -13.32 -27.65 4.58
N GLY A 616 -13.06 -26.36 4.35
CA GLY A 616 -14.05 -25.30 4.54
C GLY A 616 -15.17 -25.38 3.51
N LEU A 617 -16.29 -24.69 3.75
CA LEU A 617 -17.36 -24.60 2.75
C LEU A 617 -16.91 -23.72 1.57
N PRO A 618 -17.28 -24.10 0.32
CA PRO A 618 -17.07 -23.25 -0.84
C PRO A 618 -17.87 -21.95 -0.71
N GLY A 619 -17.42 -20.93 -1.43
CA GLY A 619 -18.17 -19.68 -1.58
C GLY A 619 -19.40 -19.88 -2.47
N LEU A 620 -20.30 -18.90 -2.45
CA LEU A 620 -21.51 -18.87 -3.27
C LEU A 620 -21.94 -17.42 -3.46
N GLN A 621 -22.44 -17.06 -4.63
CA GLN A 621 -23.12 -15.78 -4.83
C GLN A 621 -24.48 -16.00 -5.49
N THR A 622 -25.46 -15.21 -5.06
CA THR A 622 -26.80 -15.22 -5.63
C THR A 622 -27.29 -13.80 -5.87
N ILE A 623 -28.24 -13.66 -6.79
CA ILE A 623 -29.01 -12.43 -6.97
C ILE A 623 -30.48 -12.68 -6.72
N LEU A 624 -31.09 -11.84 -5.89
CA LEU A 624 -32.53 -11.71 -5.76
C LEU A 624 -33.04 -10.71 -6.80
N ARG A 625 -33.86 -11.20 -7.73
CA ARG A 625 -34.52 -10.42 -8.77
C ARG A 625 -35.77 -9.71 -8.24
N ARG A 626 -36.25 -8.72 -8.97
CA ARG A 626 -37.45 -7.92 -8.62
C ARG A 626 -38.75 -8.74 -8.50
N ASP A 627 -38.84 -9.86 -9.21
CA ASP A 627 -39.98 -10.78 -9.14
C ASP A 627 -39.92 -11.72 -7.91
N GLY A 628 -38.88 -11.59 -7.07
CA GLY A 628 -38.63 -12.41 -5.90
C GLY A 628 -37.89 -13.71 -6.19
N SER A 629 -37.53 -13.99 -7.44
CA SER A 629 -36.72 -15.16 -7.79
C SER A 629 -35.27 -14.99 -7.32
N ILE A 630 -34.63 -16.10 -6.93
CA ILE A 630 -33.21 -16.15 -6.55
C ILE A 630 -32.48 -16.97 -7.60
N GLU A 631 -31.44 -16.38 -8.18
CA GLU A 631 -30.57 -16.99 -9.16
C GLU A 631 -29.17 -17.15 -8.59
N GLU A 632 -28.56 -18.33 -8.78
CA GLU A 632 -27.15 -18.56 -8.47
C GLU A 632 -26.28 -18.02 -9.60
N LEU A 633 -25.24 -17.27 -9.24
CA LEU A 633 -24.34 -16.62 -10.18
C LEU A 633 -23.02 -17.39 -10.30
N PRO A 634 -22.43 -17.48 -11.50
CA PRO A 634 -21.11 -18.08 -11.69
C PRO A 634 -20.00 -17.39 -10.87
N GLY A 635 -18.92 -18.14 -10.60
CA GLY A 635 -17.69 -17.65 -9.93
C GLY A 635 -17.09 -16.40 -10.57
N ILE A 636 -17.08 -16.40 -11.91
CA ILE A 636 -16.56 -15.32 -12.75
C ILE A 636 -17.69 -14.95 -13.72
N CYS A 637 -18.23 -13.74 -13.60
CA CYS A 637 -19.27 -13.24 -14.50
C CYS A 637 -19.45 -11.72 -14.39
N SER A 638 -19.92 -11.10 -15.47
CA SER A 638 -20.46 -9.74 -15.47
C SER A 638 -21.95 -9.76 -15.87
N PHE A 639 -22.76 -8.94 -15.20
CA PHE A 639 -24.18 -8.80 -15.52
C PHE A 639 -24.70 -7.40 -15.14
N THR A 640 -25.91 -7.05 -15.60
CA THR A 640 -26.58 -5.82 -15.17
C THR A 640 -27.53 -6.11 -14.01
N ALA A 641 -27.35 -5.39 -12.92
CA ALA A 641 -28.30 -5.31 -11.81
C ALA A 641 -29.25 -4.12 -12.03
N GLU A 642 -30.54 -4.35 -11.83
CA GLU A 642 -31.57 -3.31 -11.87
C GLU A 642 -31.80 -2.74 -10.46
N PRO A 643 -32.39 -1.53 -10.33
CA PRO A 643 -32.81 -1.02 -9.02
C PRO A 643 -33.69 -2.03 -8.27
N ASP A 644 -33.51 -2.09 -6.95
CA ASP A 644 -34.19 -2.99 -5.99
C ASP A 644 -33.76 -4.47 -6.08
N GLU A 645 -32.84 -4.84 -6.98
CA GLU A 645 -32.22 -6.16 -6.98
C GLU A 645 -31.11 -6.24 -5.91
N ARG A 646 -30.93 -7.44 -5.34
CA ARG A 646 -29.97 -7.66 -4.26
C ARG A 646 -28.99 -8.76 -4.58
N VAL A 647 -27.71 -8.49 -4.42
CA VAL A 647 -26.64 -9.49 -4.53
C VAL A 647 -26.24 -9.94 -3.14
N ARG A 648 -26.23 -11.26 -2.92
CA ARG A 648 -25.78 -11.89 -1.68
C ARG A 648 -24.55 -12.74 -1.95
N ILE A 649 -23.49 -12.48 -1.22
CA ILE A 649 -22.18 -13.12 -1.36
C ILE A 649 -21.88 -13.88 -0.07
N LEU A 650 -21.57 -15.16 -0.19
CA LEU A 650 -21.09 -16.03 0.87
C LEU A 650 -19.63 -16.36 0.56
N THR A 651 -18.68 -15.80 1.30
CA THR A 651 -17.26 -16.10 1.06
C THR A 651 -16.87 -17.48 1.62
N PRO A 652 -15.80 -18.11 1.11
CA PRO A 652 -15.36 -19.41 1.58
C PRO A 652 -14.89 -19.37 3.05
N GLY A 653 -15.05 -20.50 3.74
CA GLY A 653 -14.37 -20.73 5.02
C GLY A 653 -12.92 -21.19 4.81
N GLY A 654 -12.15 -21.33 5.88
CA GLY A 654 -10.80 -21.91 5.83
C GLY A 654 -10.81 -23.42 6.09
N GLY A 655 -9.78 -24.14 5.64
CA GLY A 655 -9.60 -25.56 5.94
C GLY A 655 -9.23 -25.81 7.42
N GLY A 656 -9.70 -26.92 7.98
CA GLY A 656 -9.34 -27.36 9.33
C GLY A 656 -8.00 -28.10 9.38
N TRP A 657 -7.42 -28.22 10.58
CA TRP A 657 -6.17 -28.93 10.83
C TRP A 657 -6.34 -30.06 11.85
N GLY A 658 -5.79 -31.24 11.56
CA GLY A 658 -5.86 -32.39 12.44
C GLY A 658 -7.23 -33.07 12.37
N SER A 659 -7.30 -34.35 12.75
CA SER A 659 -8.58 -35.06 12.81
C SER A 659 -9.55 -34.39 13.81
N PRO A 660 -10.84 -34.21 13.46
CA PRO A 660 -11.85 -33.72 14.41
C PRO A 660 -11.92 -34.65 15.62
N ARG A 661 -12.05 -34.09 16.82
CA ARG A 661 -12.34 -34.89 18.01
C ARG A 661 -13.78 -35.42 17.89
N VAL A 662 -13.92 -36.75 18.01
CA VAL A 662 -15.21 -37.47 17.95
C VAL A 662 -16.06 -37.14 19.17
#